data_AF-A0A7Z1AY55-F1
#
_entry.id   AF-A0A7Z1AY55-F1
#
_cell.length_a   1.000
_cell.length_b   1.000
_cell.length_c   1.000
_cell.angle_alpha   90.00
_cell.angle_beta   90.00
_cell.angle_gamma   90.00
#
_symmetry.space_group_name_H-M   'P 1'
#
loop_
_entity.id
_entity.type
_entity.pdbx_description
1 polymer ?
#
loop_
_entity_poly.entity_id
_entity_poly.type
_entity_poly.pdbx_seq_one_letter_code
_entity_poly.pdbx_strand_id
1 'polypeptide(L)'
;MTTANKELALLAYPLTSVLHGSAHLHWLPDGTGRAWERMRSRFRERVHHNVNLPYSGLATALRAYSGASVNLFPTSRSLAPKLLISSRRLDPRDLHDAVVLWEQALDGVRDSDIDFGYSSDLADLVVDSVVEEVALADRIRFHGDQPDAPNWVYDAATWEAARLLSKAVWRVDGRDVRLRADTDGNLLVWERDTLWSSPWKDGVVNYAALRIRLQMKTMPGVRTPILVLDPGVSRLSWELRGARSAWLAPRHEDDPLLCLAVERGQNSIEKTSMTALSVAHRLRGERLLGQGELALSGPPDRLRALVRKSMRFPIGRGVGMYTVRELAHHAAGVLGESNVSASRVSHLFSRQAHRKVDKGRDVDLLDEGGLPSVIKASGAERLRLLVLYSTQGTRTRVQRLLAYHFSRGDLADGIPEDTLVGVHSHVEVVFHHASEFLAHGDRQTRGGMPDLVMHEAPDGTRVLALCETEYDGKKRDDDAKPDVSRMLAGHGVLAQFLVTAPQVEDPAKDHAGHSALADLFRLAGLVHPRLTEALSFKRPDVDKAITYVGLHVRAQRGEMWRSGTPKLSWALVAMIPDGNHWRTLAYQADEQSKTGLETGWHDYSTVNAAFRATRLSEGKRQDTALVEAIDTALGALRSHLAPGMGYVLMASGDSSRSLWPLLANKNLDREPDAAGRVDGRPALPGWTLEPCHRPLAVVRVTSGTRDLPRPVEVRDVAGHTTTSTTSALFRLNGSTSTWILSNIPRQWSGEKRTRRLGAQHSRWSADTQTGRHTWYAHTTTEILVIGAETDPERHAVAAARLCHHAVSWDGRTRYPAPVHLAALMDRDHPQYRRTVDWDDETDYEESERQ
;
A
#
# COMPACT_ATOMS: atom_id res chain seq x y z
N MET A 1 31.90 6.12 -24.20
CA MET A 1 31.98 6.03 -22.72
C MET A 1 31.45 4.68 -22.31
N THR A 2 32.35 3.78 -21.91
CA THR A 2 32.03 2.48 -21.33
C THR A 2 31.10 2.69 -20.13
N THR A 3 29.88 2.17 -20.19
CA THR A 3 28.97 2.20 -19.05
C THR A 3 29.57 1.35 -17.95
N ALA A 4 30.26 1.97 -16.99
CA ALA A 4 30.69 1.30 -15.77
C ALA A 4 29.48 0.55 -15.19
N ASN A 5 29.64 -0.75 -14.89
CA ASN A 5 28.61 -1.55 -14.24
C ASN A 5 28.28 -0.87 -12.91
N LYS A 6 27.05 -0.36 -12.81
CA LYS A 6 26.54 0.31 -11.60
C LYS A 6 25.70 -0.66 -10.82
N GLU A 7 25.85 -0.64 -9.50
CA GLU A 7 25.04 -1.44 -8.59
C GLU A 7 24.22 -0.55 -7.66
N LEU A 8 22.96 -0.91 -7.44
CA LEU A 8 22.10 -0.29 -6.44
C LEU A 8 22.15 -1.12 -5.16
N ALA A 9 22.58 -0.51 -4.06
CA ALA A 9 22.44 -1.09 -2.73
C ALA A 9 21.01 -0.87 -2.19
N LEU A 10 20.44 -1.92 -1.59
CA LEU A 10 19.10 -1.90 -0.99
C LEU A 10 19.23 -2.02 0.54
N LEU A 11 18.31 -1.39 1.28
CA LEU A 11 18.27 -1.45 2.74
C LEU A 11 17.68 -2.79 3.20
N ALA A 12 18.38 -3.86 2.85
CA ALA A 12 18.16 -5.22 3.28
C ALA A 12 19.48 -5.99 3.29
N TYR A 13 19.51 -7.07 4.06
CA TYR A 13 20.69 -7.92 4.26
C TYR A 13 20.32 -9.37 4.06
N PRO A 14 21.18 -10.19 3.43
CA PRO A 14 21.03 -11.65 3.50
C PRO A 14 21.01 -12.08 4.96
N LEU A 15 19.99 -12.84 5.36
CA LEU A 15 19.92 -13.44 6.68
C LEU A 15 20.48 -14.86 6.56
N THR A 16 21.80 -14.99 6.74
CA THR A 16 22.50 -16.27 6.65
C THR A 16 22.18 -17.16 7.85
N SER A 17 22.52 -18.45 7.76
CA SER A 17 22.22 -19.43 8.83
C SER A 17 22.75 -19.01 10.20
N VAL A 18 23.91 -18.32 10.23
CA VAL A 18 24.55 -17.80 11.45
C VAL A 18 23.75 -16.66 12.08
N LEU A 19 23.01 -15.88 11.28
CA LEU A 19 22.22 -14.73 11.73
C LEU A 19 20.78 -15.09 12.08
N HIS A 20 20.30 -16.30 11.75
CA HIS A 20 18.94 -16.71 12.09
C HIS A 20 18.72 -16.85 13.60
N GLY A 21 19.72 -17.28 14.36
CA GLY A 21 19.62 -17.53 15.80
C GLY A 21 18.89 -18.83 16.17
N SER A 22 18.46 -18.92 17.43
CA SER A 22 17.67 -20.02 17.97
C SER A 22 16.34 -19.53 18.58
N ALA A 23 15.40 -20.45 18.75
CA ALA A 23 14.16 -20.21 19.47
C ALA A 23 13.84 -21.41 20.38
N HIS A 24 13.06 -21.16 21.42
CA HIS A 24 12.58 -22.20 22.32
C HIS A 24 11.14 -22.55 21.95
N LEU A 25 10.92 -23.82 21.64
CA LEU A 25 9.64 -24.39 21.26
C LEU A 25 9.05 -25.15 22.44
N HIS A 26 7.91 -24.68 22.93
CA HIS A 26 7.12 -25.36 23.96
C HIS A 26 5.97 -26.09 23.27
N TRP A 27 6.14 -27.40 23.07
CA TRP A 27 5.16 -28.26 22.41
C TRP A 27 4.01 -28.55 23.37
N LEU A 28 2.84 -27.99 23.09
CA LEU A 28 1.67 -28.10 23.94
C LEU A 28 1.08 -29.51 23.82
N PRO A 29 0.82 -30.23 24.93
CA PRO A 29 0.28 -31.59 24.89
C PRO A 29 -1.08 -31.68 24.19
N ASP A 30 -1.44 -32.86 23.65
CA ASP A 30 -2.72 -33.07 22.94
C ASP A 30 -3.97 -32.72 23.76
N GLY A 31 -3.88 -32.81 25.09
CA GLY A 31 -4.94 -32.41 26.02
C GLY A 31 -5.27 -30.91 25.95
N THR A 32 -4.32 -30.07 25.54
CA THR A 32 -4.43 -28.60 25.53
C THR A 32 -5.60 -28.14 24.67
N GLY A 33 -5.85 -28.80 23.53
CA GLY A 33 -6.96 -28.44 22.64
C GLY A 33 -8.33 -28.58 23.33
N ARG A 34 -8.50 -29.60 24.18
CA ARG A 34 -9.76 -29.81 24.94
C ARG A 34 -9.91 -28.80 26.07
N ALA A 35 -8.84 -28.53 26.83
CA ALA A 35 -8.85 -27.53 27.89
C ALA A 35 -9.14 -26.12 27.32
N TRP A 36 -8.49 -25.79 26.20
CA TRP A 36 -8.72 -24.54 25.47
C TRP A 36 -10.17 -24.40 24.99
N GLU A 37 -10.78 -25.46 24.47
CA GLU A 37 -12.18 -25.43 24.04
C GLU A 37 -13.14 -25.20 25.22
N ARG A 38 -12.91 -25.89 26.35
CA ARG A 38 -13.72 -25.69 27.56
C ARG A 38 -13.66 -24.25 28.02
N MET A 39 -12.46 -23.69 28.12
CA MET A 39 -12.25 -22.30 28.51
C MET A 39 -12.89 -21.34 27.50
N ARG A 40 -12.78 -21.63 26.20
CA ARG A 40 -13.43 -20.83 25.15
C ARG A 40 -14.94 -20.83 25.29
N SER A 41 -15.56 -21.97 25.60
CA SER A 41 -16.99 -22.07 25.84
C SER A 41 -17.42 -21.21 27.05
N ARG A 42 -16.73 -21.32 28.20
CA ARG A 42 -16.98 -20.45 29.37
C ARG A 42 -16.84 -18.97 29.02
N PHE A 43 -15.78 -18.62 28.29
CA PHE A 43 -15.55 -17.24 27.87
C PHE A 43 -16.68 -16.72 26.96
N ARG A 44 -17.12 -17.50 25.97
CA ARG A 44 -18.24 -17.16 25.07
C ARG A 44 -19.56 -16.99 25.80
N GLU A 45 -19.85 -17.86 26.76
CA GLU A 45 -21.03 -17.75 27.63
C GLU A 45 -21.01 -16.43 28.39
N ARG A 46 -19.86 -16.06 28.96
CA ARG A 46 -19.70 -14.83 29.73
C ARG A 46 -19.80 -13.55 28.89
N VAL A 47 -19.17 -13.53 27.70
CA VAL A 47 -19.18 -12.31 26.85
C VAL A 47 -20.37 -12.26 25.89
N HIS A 48 -21.24 -13.28 25.89
CA HIS A 48 -22.40 -13.41 25.01
C HIS A 48 -22.08 -13.20 23.51
N HIS A 49 -20.87 -13.57 23.10
CA HIS A 49 -20.39 -13.41 21.73
C HIS A 49 -19.61 -14.63 21.27
N ASN A 50 -19.78 -15.03 20.01
CA ASN A 50 -19.01 -16.10 19.39
C ASN A 50 -17.60 -15.60 19.00
N VAL A 51 -16.74 -15.44 19.99
CA VAL A 51 -15.35 -14.99 19.86
C VAL A 51 -14.37 -16.11 20.22
N ASN A 52 -13.12 -15.97 19.80
CA ASN A 52 -12.03 -16.85 20.27
C ASN A 52 -11.45 -16.29 21.58
N LEU A 53 -10.67 -17.10 22.30
CA LEU A 53 -9.89 -16.62 23.44
C LEU A 53 -8.85 -15.57 22.96
N PRO A 54 -8.61 -14.49 23.73
CA PRO A 54 -7.66 -13.45 23.36
C PRO A 54 -6.21 -13.94 23.58
N TYR A 55 -5.73 -14.81 22.69
CA TYR A 55 -4.36 -15.36 22.72
C TYR A 55 -3.28 -14.26 22.65
N SER A 56 -3.57 -13.12 22.01
CA SER A 56 -2.67 -11.96 22.01
C SER A 56 -2.47 -11.41 23.41
N GLY A 57 -3.50 -11.45 24.27
CA GLY A 57 -3.39 -11.06 25.67
C GLY A 57 -2.47 -12.00 26.45
N LEU A 58 -2.57 -13.33 26.21
CA LEU A 58 -1.65 -14.30 26.81
C LEU A 58 -0.21 -14.07 26.32
N ALA A 59 0.01 -13.93 25.01
CA ALA A 59 1.34 -13.64 24.48
C ALA A 59 1.92 -12.33 25.05
N THR A 60 1.13 -11.26 25.17
CA THR A 60 1.54 -10.01 25.81
C THR A 60 1.86 -10.21 27.30
N ALA A 61 1.09 -11.01 28.03
CA ALA A 61 1.37 -11.33 29.43
C ALA A 61 2.70 -12.06 29.56
N LEU A 62 2.94 -13.06 28.70
CA LEU A 62 4.18 -13.81 28.67
C LEU A 62 5.38 -12.90 28.32
N ARG A 63 5.23 -12.00 27.35
CA ARG A 63 6.24 -10.98 27.01
C ARG A 63 6.49 -10.01 28.15
N ALA A 64 5.45 -9.59 28.87
CA ALA A 64 5.56 -8.62 29.95
C ALA A 64 6.31 -9.19 31.17
N TYR A 65 5.99 -10.43 31.59
CA TYR A 65 6.69 -11.03 32.73
C TYR A 65 8.06 -11.58 32.34
N SER A 66 8.27 -12.02 31.11
CA SER A 66 9.59 -12.54 30.73
C SER A 66 10.50 -11.38 30.31
N GLY A 67 10.07 -10.42 29.51
CA GLY A 67 11.00 -9.61 28.73
C GLY A 67 11.61 -10.44 27.59
N ALA A 68 10.96 -11.53 27.19
CA ALA A 68 11.22 -12.25 25.96
C ALA A 68 10.24 -11.82 24.87
N SER A 69 10.59 -12.08 23.62
CA SER A 69 9.60 -12.11 22.55
C SER A 69 8.90 -13.47 22.58
N VAL A 70 7.56 -13.49 22.51
CA VAL A 70 6.74 -14.70 22.62
C VAL A 70 5.60 -14.69 21.62
N ASN A 71 5.36 -15.82 20.94
CA ASN A 71 4.23 -16.03 20.03
C ASN A 71 3.56 -17.39 20.28
N LEU A 72 2.29 -17.49 19.90
CA LEU A 72 1.51 -18.73 19.91
C LEU A 72 1.18 -19.14 18.47
N PHE A 73 1.36 -20.43 18.15
CA PHE A 73 1.18 -20.96 16.80
C PHE A 73 0.35 -22.27 16.80
N PRO A 74 -0.54 -22.49 15.80
CA PRO A 74 -0.90 -21.54 14.75
C PRO A 74 -1.77 -20.40 15.30
N THR A 75 -1.61 -19.21 14.72
CA THR A 75 -2.52 -18.10 14.97
C THR A 75 -3.86 -18.38 14.26
N SER A 76 -4.83 -18.94 14.97
CA SER A 76 -6.12 -19.35 14.40
C SER A 76 -7.30 -18.69 15.13
N ARG A 77 -8.40 -18.49 14.40
CA ARG A 77 -9.70 -18.06 14.97
C ARG A 77 -10.50 -19.23 15.54
N SER A 78 -10.17 -20.46 15.17
CA SER A 78 -10.96 -21.65 15.48
C SER A 78 -10.14 -22.75 16.15
N LEU A 79 -8.84 -22.84 15.90
CA LEU A 79 -7.97 -23.87 16.44
C LEU A 79 -7.22 -23.35 17.66
N ALA A 80 -7.04 -24.21 18.66
CA ALA A 80 -6.13 -23.97 19.77
C ALA A 80 -4.67 -23.89 19.27
N PRO A 81 -3.80 -23.12 19.95
CA PRO A 81 -2.38 -23.18 19.67
C PRO A 81 -1.85 -24.59 19.97
N LYS A 82 -0.83 -25.01 19.23
CA LYS A 82 -0.08 -26.25 19.44
C LYS A 82 1.34 -26.00 19.94
N LEU A 83 1.80 -24.76 19.81
CA LEU A 83 3.18 -24.37 20.05
C LEU A 83 3.20 -22.99 20.70
N LEU A 84 3.98 -22.85 21.76
CA LEU A 84 4.43 -21.56 22.27
C LEU A 84 5.91 -21.39 21.86
N ILE A 85 6.22 -20.26 21.24
CA ILE A 85 7.56 -19.93 20.74
C ILE A 85 8.08 -18.76 21.56
N SER A 86 9.30 -18.86 22.08
CA SER A 86 9.96 -17.76 22.80
C SER A 86 11.41 -17.57 22.37
N SER A 87 11.89 -16.33 22.48
CA SER A 87 13.29 -15.99 22.20
C SER A 87 14.28 -16.49 23.27
N ARG A 88 13.77 -16.99 24.40
CA ARG A 88 14.54 -17.55 25.51
C ARG A 88 13.69 -18.56 26.27
N ARG A 89 14.32 -19.47 27.01
CA ARG A 89 13.62 -20.42 27.87
C ARG A 89 12.77 -19.68 28.90
N LEU A 90 11.51 -20.08 29.00
CA LEU A 90 10.58 -19.59 30.03
C LEU A 90 10.67 -20.48 31.27
N ASP A 91 10.56 -19.87 32.45
CA ASP A 91 10.49 -20.63 33.70
C ASP A 91 9.15 -21.38 33.77
N PRO A 92 9.14 -22.70 34.04
CA PRO A 92 7.91 -23.48 34.08
C PRO A 92 6.90 -22.98 35.11
N ARG A 93 7.34 -22.51 36.28
CA ARG A 93 6.44 -22.01 37.33
C ARG A 93 5.83 -20.67 36.93
N ASP A 94 6.65 -19.74 36.44
CA ASP A 94 6.14 -18.46 35.96
C ASP A 94 5.19 -18.63 34.76
N LEU A 95 5.47 -19.60 33.89
CA LEU A 95 4.60 -19.95 32.78
C LEU A 95 3.25 -20.48 33.26
N HIS A 96 3.26 -21.43 34.20
CA HIS A 96 2.04 -21.94 34.85
C HIS A 96 1.23 -20.78 35.44
N ASP A 97 1.86 -19.98 36.29
CA ASP A 97 1.21 -18.90 37.01
C ASP A 97 0.69 -17.79 36.06
N ALA A 98 1.41 -17.48 34.99
CA ALA A 98 0.94 -16.55 33.96
C ALA A 98 -0.35 -17.05 33.29
N VAL A 99 -0.47 -18.35 33.03
CA VAL A 99 -1.68 -18.96 32.45
C VAL A 99 -2.82 -18.94 33.46
N VAL A 100 -2.57 -19.29 34.72
CA VAL A 100 -3.56 -19.21 35.82
C VAL A 100 -4.13 -17.80 35.97
N LEU A 101 -3.27 -16.79 36.00
CA LEU A 101 -3.68 -15.40 36.14
C LEU A 101 -4.46 -14.90 34.92
N TRP A 102 -4.05 -15.30 33.72
CA TRP A 102 -4.77 -15.00 32.48
C TRP A 102 -6.14 -15.68 32.43
N GLU A 103 -6.25 -16.94 32.85
CA GLU A 103 -7.50 -17.69 32.90
C GLU A 103 -8.52 -17.06 33.84
N GLN A 104 -8.11 -16.75 35.07
CA GLN A 104 -8.97 -16.09 36.04
C GLN A 104 -9.45 -14.71 35.56
N ALA A 105 -8.58 -13.94 34.87
CA ALA A 105 -8.99 -12.67 34.26
C ALA A 105 -10.04 -12.86 33.14
N LEU A 106 -9.97 -13.97 32.41
CA LEU A 106 -10.94 -14.34 31.38
C LEU A 106 -12.23 -14.95 31.94
N ASP A 107 -12.21 -15.52 33.13
CA ASP A 107 -13.42 -15.90 33.87
C ASP A 107 -14.06 -14.67 34.56
N GLY A 108 -13.32 -13.56 34.68
CA GLY A 108 -13.81 -12.32 35.27
C GLY A 108 -13.70 -12.25 36.79
N VAL A 109 -12.80 -13.06 37.37
CA VAL A 109 -12.41 -12.97 38.78
C VAL A 109 -11.89 -11.56 39.05
N ARG A 110 -12.31 -10.96 40.18
CA ARG A 110 -11.86 -9.61 40.57
C ARG A 110 -10.38 -9.65 40.94
N ASP A 111 -9.65 -8.57 40.67
CA ASP A 111 -8.20 -8.52 40.93
C ASP A 111 -7.80 -8.83 42.38
N SER A 112 -8.67 -8.57 43.36
CA SER A 112 -8.47 -8.88 44.78
C SER A 112 -8.63 -10.36 45.14
N ASP A 113 -9.33 -11.11 44.29
CA ASP A 113 -9.76 -12.48 44.55
C ASP A 113 -8.98 -13.48 43.68
N ILE A 114 -8.01 -12.98 42.90
CA ILE A 114 -7.13 -13.81 42.07
C ILE A 114 -6.17 -14.58 42.98
N ASP A 115 -6.16 -15.90 42.83
CA ASP A 115 -5.36 -16.82 43.65
C ASP A 115 -4.43 -17.66 42.78
N PHE A 116 -3.16 -17.80 43.17
CA PHE A 116 -2.22 -18.71 42.51
C PHE A 116 -2.52 -20.19 42.79
N GLY A 117 -3.28 -20.48 43.85
CA GLY A 117 -3.80 -21.83 44.15
C GLY A 117 -4.98 -22.25 43.26
N TYR A 118 -5.41 -21.42 42.30
CA TYR A 118 -6.48 -21.75 41.36
C TYR A 118 -6.09 -22.95 40.49
N SER A 119 -6.92 -24.00 40.52
CA SER A 119 -6.71 -25.19 39.69
C SER A 119 -7.04 -24.88 38.22
N SER A 120 -6.03 -24.98 37.36
CA SER A 120 -6.15 -24.77 35.92
C SER A 120 -5.59 -25.96 35.15
N ASP A 121 -6.48 -26.78 34.58
CA ASP A 121 -6.12 -27.84 33.64
C ASP A 121 -5.22 -27.31 32.51
N LEU A 122 -5.48 -26.07 32.05
CA LEU A 122 -4.73 -25.47 30.95
C LEU A 122 -3.31 -25.10 31.39
N ALA A 123 -3.13 -24.52 32.58
CA ALA A 123 -1.83 -24.18 33.11
C ALA A 123 -0.99 -25.43 33.37
N ASP A 124 -1.59 -26.47 33.95
CA ASP A 124 -0.97 -27.78 34.18
C ASP A 124 -0.48 -28.40 32.86
N LEU A 125 -1.32 -28.38 31.83
CA LEU A 125 -0.95 -28.89 30.50
C LEU A 125 0.14 -28.04 29.82
N VAL A 126 0.12 -26.73 30.00
CA VAL A 126 1.11 -25.83 29.40
C VAL A 126 2.48 -26.01 30.07
N VAL A 127 2.54 -26.22 31.39
CA VAL A 127 3.81 -26.45 32.09
C VAL A 127 4.43 -27.81 31.77
N ASP A 128 3.60 -28.81 31.46
CA ASP A 128 4.02 -30.14 30.98
C ASP A 128 4.52 -30.16 29.52
N SER A 129 4.64 -28.99 28.88
CA SER A 129 5.13 -28.89 27.51
C SER A 129 6.56 -29.41 27.37
N VAL A 130 6.81 -30.19 26.32
CA VAL A 130 8.17 -30.55 25.92
C VAL A 130 8.85 -29.31 25.36
N VAL A 131 9.96 -28.90 25.97
CA VAL A 131 10.73 -27.73 25.55
C VAL A 131 11.93 -28.15 24.72
N GLU A 132 12.00 -27.65 23.49
CA GLU A 132 13.08 -27.91 22.54
C GLU A 132 13.72 -26.56 22.14
N GLU A 133 15.03 -26.41 22.32
CA GLU A 133 15.76 -25.32 21.67
C GLU A 133 16.09 -25.73 20.23
N VAL A 134 15.73 -24.88 19.27
CA VAL A 134 15.90 -25.17 17.84
C VAL A 134 16.72 -24.08 17.18
N ALA A 135 17.66 -24.48 16.33
CA ALA A 135 18.27 -23.55 15.38
C ALA A 135 17.23 -23.18 14.31
N LEU A 136 17.04 -21.88 14.08
CA LEU A 136 16.01 -21.40 13.16
C LEU A 136 16.34 -21.75 11.70
N ALA A 137 17.63 -21.84 11.38
CA ALA A 137 18.12 -22.27 10.06
C ALA A 137 17.61 -23.67 9.66
N ASP A 138 17.52 -24.61 10.62
CA ASP A 138 17.10 -26.00 10.37
C ASP A 138 15.60 -26.12 10.06
N ARG A 139 14.84 -25.04 10.28
CA ARG A 139 13.40 -24.96 10.02
C ARG A 139 13.08 -24.31 8.68
N ILE A 140 14.09 -23.80 7.97
CA ILE A 140 13.94 -23.25 6.63
C ILE A 140 14.12 -24.39 5.62
N ARG A 141 13.09 -24.58 4.80
CA ARG A 141 13.06 -25.56 3.72
C ARG A 141 13.24 -24.85 2.40
N PHE A 142 13.66 -25.59 1.38
CA PHE A 142 13.85 -25.06 0.04
C PHE A 142 13.02 -25.87 -0.95
N HIS A 143 12.29 -25.16 -1.81
CA HIS A 143 11.68 -25.73 -3.01
C HIS A 143 12.40 -25.12 -4.21
N GLY A 144 13.30 -25.90 -4.83
CA GLY A 144 14.30 -25.33 -5.74
C GLY A 144 15.25 -24.41 -4.96
N ASP A 145 15.38 -23.18 -5.44
CA ASP A 145 16.07 -22.08 -4.78
C ASP A 145 15.14 -21.23 -3.91
N GLN A 146 13.83 -21.49 -3.84
CA GLN A 146 12.93 -20.67 -3.01
C GLN A 146 12.89 -21.12 -1.54
N PRO A 147 13.22 -20.25 -0.58
CA PRO A 147 13.06 -20.56 0.84
C PRO A 147 11.59 -20.54 1.27
N ASP A 148 11.20 -21.50 2.12
CA ASP A 148 9.91 -21.58 2.79
C ASP A 148 10.08 -22.00 4.25
N ALA A 149 9.28 -21.43 5.14
CA ALA A 149 9.30 -21.76 6.56
C ALA A 149 7.93 -21.45 7.19
N PRO A 150 7.61 -22.04 8.35
CA PRO A 150 6.47 -21.58 9.14
C PRO A 150 6.63 -20.10 9.55
N ASN A 151 5.53 -19.34 9.58
CA ASN A 151 5.56 -17.89 9.90
C ASN A 151 6.30 -17.56 11.20
N TRP A 152 6.23 -18.43 12.22
CA TRP A 152 6.91 -18.20 13.50
C TRP A 152 8.44 -18.15 13.36
N VAL A 153 9.03 -18.82 12.36
CA VAL A 153 10.48 -18.78 12.09
C VAL A 153 10.89 -17.38 11.64
N TYR A 154 10.07 -16.75 10.78
CA TYR A 154 10.31 -15.38 10.33
C TYR A 154 10.23 -14.37 11.47
N ASP A 155 9.25 -14.54 12.38
CA ASP A 155 9.14 -13.69 13.57
C ASP A 155 10.37 -13.87 14.47
N ALA A 156 10.74 -15.12 14.78
CA ALA A 156 11.83 -15.42 15.70
C ALA A 156 13.20 -14.96 15.20
N ALA A 157 13.49 -15.15 13.91
CA ALA A 157 14.73 -14.67 13.30
C ALA A 157 14.78 -13.12 13.27
N THR A 158 13.62 -12.48 13.14
CA THR A 158 13.52 -11.01 13.24
C THR A 158 13.85 -10.52 14.66
N TRP A 159 13.41 -11.23 15.70
CA TRP A 159 13.76 -10.91 17.09
C TRP A 159 15.27 -10.96 17.34
N GLU A 160 15.92 -12.00 16.81
CA GLU A 160 17.37 -12.14 16.94
C GLU A 160 18.11 -11.00 16.21
N ALA A 161 17.70 -10.67 14.99
CA ALA A 161 18.28 -9.56 14.25
C ALA A 161 18.11 -8.21 15.00
N ALA A 162 16.93 -7.97 15.58
CA ALA A 162 16.70 -6.79 16.41
C ALA A 162 17.63 -6.77 17.63
N ARG A 163 17.79 -7.90 18.32
CA ARG A 163 18.68 -8.02 19.49
C ARG A 163 20.14 -7.75 19.13
N LEU A 164 20.61 -8.22 17.98
CA LEU A 164 21.98 -7.95 17.50
C LEU A 164 22.16 -6.45 17.22
N LEU A 165 21.23 -5.85 16.49
CA LEU A 165 21.27 -4.42 16.13
C LEU A 165 21.14 -3.50 17.35
N SER A 166 20.41 -3.88 18.40
CA SER A 166 20.27 -3.07 19.61
C SER A 166 21.53 -3.03 20.48
N LYS A 167 22.47 -3.98 20.33
CA LYS A 167 23.69 -4.06 21.15
C LYS A 167 24.75 -3.03 20.78
N ALA A 168 24.73 -2.54 19.54
CA ALA A 168 25.72 -1.61 19.06
C ALA A 168 25.20 -0.17 19.16
N VAL A 169 26.08 0.74 19.58
CA VAL A 169 25.78 2.18 19.55
C VAL A 169 25.86 2.67 18.10
N TRP A 170 24.82 3.34 17.64
CA TRP A 170 24.79 3.93 16.31
C TRP A 170 25.29 5.38 16.35
N ARG A 171 26.41 5.64 15.67
CA ARG A 171 26.97 6.99 15.53
C ARG A 171 26.41 7.67 14.29
N VAL A 172 25.70 8.78 14.48
CA VAL A 172 25.07 9.55 13.40
C VAL A 172 24.99 11.03 13.77
N ASP A 173 25.33 11.92 12.83
CA ASP A 173 25.38 13.37 13.04
C ASP A 173 26.20 13.78 14.30
N GLY A 174 27.29 13.05 14.58
CA GLY A 174 28.14 13.29 15.76
C GLY A 174 27.49 12.91 17.09
N ARG A 175 26.38 12.16 17.07
CA ARG A 175 25.68 11.68 18.27
C ARG A 175 25.78 10.17 18.39
N ASP A 176 25.81 9.70 19.63
CA ASP A 176 25.64 8.29 19.98
C ASP A 176 24.15 8.01 20.20
N VAL A 177 23.55 7.21 19.33
CA VAL A 177 22.13 6.82 19.38
C VAL A 177 22.04 5.34 19.75
N ARG A 178 21.31 5.03 20.82
CA ARG A 178 21.00 3.65 21.22
C ARG A 178 19.64 3.23 20.67
N LEU A 179 19.61 2.07 20.00
CA LEU A 179 18.38 1.45 19.53
C LEU A 179 17.91 0.43 20.57
N ARG A 180 16.64 0.50 20.99
CA ARG A 180 16.02 -0.53 21.84
C ARG A 180 15.07 -1.39 21.03
N ALA A 181 15.11 -2.70 21.26
CA ALA A 181 14.17 -3.63 20.68
C ALA A 181 12.80 -3.53 21.38
N ASP A 182 11.72 -3.73 20.64
CA ASP A 182 10.38 -4.00 21.20
C ASP A 182 10.05 -5.49 21.15
N THR A 183 9.00 -5.90 21.87
CA THR A 183 8.56 -7.30 21.94
C THR A 183 7.99 -7.87 20.62
N ASP A 184 7.87 -7.03 19.58
CA ASP A 184 7.46 -7.44 18.23
C ASP A 184 8.68 -7.54 17.28
N GLY A 185 9.91 -7.31 17.77
CA GLY A 185 11.13 -7.37 16.96
C GLY A 185 11.44 -6.10 16.16
N ASN A 186 10.84 -4.95 16.47
CA ASN A 186 11.24 -3.67 15.88
C ASN A 186 12.30 -2.98 16.74
N LEU A 187 12.98 -1.99 16.16
CA LEU A 187 13.90 -1.13 16.86
C LEU A 187 13.36 0.29 16.98
N LEU A 188 13.71 0.98 18.06
CA LEU A 188 13.32 2.36 18.25
C LEU A 188 14.30 3.14 19.11
N VAL A 189 14.36 4.45 18.85
CA VAL A 189 15.11 5.39 19.67
C VAL A 189 14.27 5.74 20.89
N TRP A 190 14.77 5.41 22.07
CA TRP A 190 14.05 5.55 23.33
C TRP A 190 14.56 6.70 24.19
N GLU A 191 15.86 6.97 24.22
CA GLU A 191 16.41 7.96 25.15
C GLU A 191 15.91 9.37 24.85
N ARG A 192 15.53 10.10 25.90
CA ARG A 192 14.80 11.39 25.77
C ARG A 192 15.62 12.43 25.01
N ASP A 193 16.92 12.48 25.24
CA ASP A 193 17.89 13.38 24.61
C ASP A 193 18.12 13.08 23.11
N THR A 194 17.79 11.87 22.68
CA THR A 194 17.87 11.44 21.28
C THR A 194 16.50 11.38 20.60
N LEU A 195 15.41 11.74 21.28
CA LEU A 195 14.12 11.96 20.61
C LEU A 195 14.16 13.22 19.75
N TRP A 196 13.41 13.20 18.65
CA TRP A 196 13.13 14.43 17.90
C TRP A 196 12.07 15.22 18.67
N SER A 197 12.31 16.52 18.84
CA SER A 197 11.40 17.42 19.53
C SER A 197 11.22 18.71 18.74
N SER A 198 10.02 19.29 18.82
CA SER A 198 9.76 20.62 18.27
C SER A 198 8.57 21.25 18.99
N PRO A 199 8.62 22.57 19.29
CA PRO A 199 7.48 23.29 19.83
C PRO A 199 6.36 23.43 18.79
N TRP A 200 5.12 23.38 19.27
CA TRP A 200 3.92 23.70 18.50
C TRP A 200 3.50 25.17 18.70
N LYS A 201 2.34 25.57 18.16
CA LYS A 201 1.88 26.98 18.15
C LYS A 201 1.59 27.53 19.55
N ASP A 202 1.26 26.66 20.49
CA ASP A 202 0.97 26.93 21.90
C ASP A 202 2.23 26.87 22.79
N GLY A 203 3.42 26.67 22.20
CA GLY A 203 4.68 26.52 22.94
C GLY A 203 4.91 25.12 23.52
N VAL A 204 3.94 24.19 23.40
CA VAL A 204 4.08 22.84 23.93
C VAL A 204 5.07 22.04 23.07
N VAL A 205 6.10 21.48 23.73
CA VAL A 205 7.09 20.63 23.08
C VAL A 205 6.47 19.27 22.79
N ASN A 206 6.49 18.89 21.52
CA ASN A 206 6.00 17.60 21.05
C ASN A 206 7.17 16.74 20.59
N TYR A 207 7.02 15.43 20.71
CA TYR A 207 8.10 14.48 20.50
C TYR A 207 7.77 13.45 19.42
N ALA A 208 8.80 12.96 18.75
CA ALA A 208 8.74 11.82 17.86
C ALA A 208 10.00 10.96 18.02
N ALA A 209 9.86 9.66 17.82
CA ALA A 209 10.95 8.70 17.82
C ALA A 209 11.21 8.19 16.40
N LEU A 210 12.48 7.89 16.11
CA LEU A 210 12.81 6.97 15.03
C LEU A 210 12.33 5.57 15.42
N ARG A 211 11.55 4.94 14.54
CA ARG A 211 11.20 3.53 14.61
C ARG A 211 11.74 2.85 13.35
N ILE A 212 12.39 1.71 13.49
CA ILE A 212 12.84 0.87 12.39
C ILE A 212 12.06 -0.43 12.50
N ARG A 213 11.23 -0.71 11.50
CA ARG A 213 10.60 -2.03 11.41
C ARG A 213 11.58 -3.00 10.78
N LEU A 214 11.72 -4.16 11.40
CA LEU A 214 12.55 -5.25 10.88
C LEU A 214 11.63 -6.39 10.49
N GLN A 215 11.89 -7.02 9.36
CA GLN A 215 11.15 -8.19 8.92
C GLN A 215 12.08 -9.11 8.13
N MET A 216 12.16 -10.38 8.54
CA MET A 216 12.65 -11.44 7.68
C MET A 216 11.63 -11.68 6.54
N LYS A 217 12.10 -11.72 5.30
CA LYS A 217 11.28 -11.89 4.10
C LYS A 217 11.99 -12.81 3.10
N THR A 218 11.24 -13.30 2.13
CA THR A 218 11.79 -13.93 0.93
C THR A 218 11.73 -12.95 -0.23
N MET A 219 12.76 -12.92 -1.08
CA MET A 219 12.78 -12.15 -2.32
C MET A 219 12.73 -13.11 -3.51
N PRO A 220 11.98 -12.78 -4.59
CA PRO A 220 11.88 -13.67 -5.74
C PRO A 220 13.23 -13.94 -6.39
N GLY A 221 13.60 -15.22 -6.53
CA GLY A 221 14.87 -15.63 -7.11
C GLY A 221 16.08 -15.38 -6.21
N VAL A 222 15.87 -15.12 -4.92
CA VAL A 222 16.96 -15.02 -3.94
C VAL A 222 16.84 -16.18 -2.97
N ARG A 223 17.87 -17.04 -2.96
CA ARG A 223 17.89 -18.26 -2.15
C ARG A 223 17.91 -17.98 -0.65
N THR A 224 18.73 -17.04 -0.22
CA THR A 224 18.81 -16.66 1.19
C THR A 224 17.66 -15.72 1.53
N PRO A 225 16.88 -16.00 2.60
CA PRO A 225 15.96 -15.01 3.14
C PRO A 225 16.69 -13.69 3.45
N ILE A 226 15.96 -12.59 3.44
CA ILE A 226 16.54 -11.27 3.68
C ILE A 226 15.91 -10.63 4.91
N LEU A 227 16.68 -9.80 5.61
CA LEU A 227 16.19 -8.88 6.63
C LEU A 227 15.95 -7.52 5.98
N VAL A 228 14.69 -7.07 5.92
CA VAL A 228 14.32 -5.73 5.45
C VAL A 228 14.25 -4.77 6.63
N LEU A 229 14.88 -3.60 6.50
CA LEU A 229 14.77 -2.51 7.48
C LEU A 229 13.95 -1.36 6.88
N ASP A 230 12.87 -0.96 7.56
CA ASP A 230 12.01 0.16 7.16
C ASP A 230 12.00 1.25 8.25
N PRO A 231 12.87 2.28 8.14
CA PRO A 231 12.92 3.39 9.09
C PRO A 231 11.78 4.38 8.85
N GLY A 232 11.12 4.81 9.93
CA GLY A 232 9.99 5.72 9.91
C GLY A 232 9.90 6.60 11.16
N VAL A 233 9.02 7.61 11.09
CA VAL A 233 8.77 8.55 12.19
C VAL A 233 7.56 8.08 12.98
N SER A 234 7.73 7.83 14.28
CA SER A 234 6.62 7.54 15.20
C SER A 234 6.37 8.73 16.11
N ARG A 235 5.23 9.40 15.91
CA ARG A 235 4.85 10.60 16.66
C ARG A 235 4.23 10.20 17.99
N LEU A 236 4.70 10.83 19.08
CA LEU A 236 4.23 10.54 20.42
C LEU A 236 3.01 11.40 20.73
N SER A 237 1.99 10.76 21.31
CA SER A 237 0.78 11.42 21.79
C SER A 237 0.96 11.87 23.23
N TRP A 238 0.42 13.06 23.53
CA TRP A 238 0.28 13.64 24.85
C TRP A 238 -0.86 13.06 25.70
N GLU A 239 -1.68 12.17 25.12
CA GLU A 239 -2.80 11.50 25.79
C GLU A 239 -3.00 10.09 25.20
N LEU A 240 -3.59 9.17 25.97
CA LEU A 240 -3.99 7.85 25.46
C LEU A 240 -5.24 7.95 24.58
N ARG A 241 -6.10 8.95 24.86
CA ARG A 241 -7.30 9.20 24.07
C ARG A 241 -6.93 9.40 22.59
N GLY A 242 -7.43 8.50 21.76
CA GLY A 242 -7.22 8.56 20.32
C GLY A 242 -5.93 7.89 19.84
N ALA A 243 -5.06 7.40 20.72
CA ALA A 243 -4.01 6.46 20.38
C ALA A 243 -4.58 5.06 20.05
N ARG A 244 -3.80 4.21 19.39
CA ARG A 244 -4.14 2.79 19.14
C ARG A 244 -3.19 1.84 19.86
N SER A 245 -1.95 2.26 20.02
CA SER A 245 -0.91 1.49 20.69
C SER A 245 0.01 2.40 21.48
N ALA A 246 0.71 1.81 22.43
CA ALA A 246 1.72 2.46 23.24
C ALA A 246 2.91 1.51 23.43
N TRP A 247 4.07 2.08 23.76
CA TRP A 247 5.22 1.34 24.25
C TRP A 247 5.39 1.60 25.73
N LEU A 248 5.75 0.55 26.47
CA LEU A 248 6.08 0.63 27.87
C LEU A 248 7.50 0.12 28.11
N ALA A 249 8.33 0.96 28.71
CA ALA A 249 9.65 0.54 29.15
C ALA A 249 9.57 -0.36 30.41
N PRO A 250 10.16 -1.56 30.36
CA PRO A 250 10.40 -2.35 31.57
C PRO A 250 11.40 -1.61 32.48
N ARG A 251 11.54 -2.08 33.73
CA ARG A 251 12.52 -1.49 34.67
C ARG A 251 13.96 -1.78 34.28
N HIS A 252 14.24 -2.95 33.71
CA HIS A 252 15.56 -3.29 33.21
C HIS A 252 15.78 -2.63 31.84
N GLU A 253 16.89 -1.92 31.68
CA GLU A 253 17.22 -1.20 30.44
C GLU A 253 17.49 -2.14 29.25
N ASP A 254 17.89 -3.38 29.52
CA ASP A 254 18.18 -4.38 28.49
C ASP A 254 16.94 -5.16 28.04
N ASP A 255 15.84 -5.13 28.80
CA ASP A 255 14.62 -5.82 28.42
C ASP A 255 13.93 -5.09 27.24
N PRO A 256 13.29 -5.83 26.31
CA PRO A 256 12.58 -5.24 25.18
C PRO A 256 11.38 -4.40 25.66
N LEU A 257 11.08 -3.36 24.89
CA LEU A 257 9.93 -2.48 25.14
C LEU A 257 8.63 -3.24 24.87
N LEU A 258 7.70 -3.19 25.82
CA LEU A 258 6.43 -3.90 25.72
C LEU A 258 5.46 -3.12 24.83
N CYS A 259 4.95 -3.79 23.79
CA CYS A 259 3.90 -3.25 22.93
C CYS A 259 2.51 -3.44 23.57
N LEU A 260 1.80 -2.34 23.81
CA LEU A 260 0.47 -2.34 24.41
C LEU A 260 -0.58 -1.84 23.42
N ALA A 261 -1.78 -2.43 23.47
CA ALA A 261 -2.97 -1.90 22.83
C ALA A 261 -3.66 -0.85 23.72
N VAL A 262 -4.17 0.21 23.10
CA VAL A 262 -4.87 1.30 23.80
C VAL A 262 -6.35 1.28 23.40
N GLU A 263 -7.22 1.55 24.38
CA GLU A 263 -8.66 1.50 24.18
C GLU A 263 -9.16 2.67 23.34
N ARG A 264 -10.06 2.38 22.39
CA ARG A 264 -10.44 3.37 21.39
C ARG A 264 -11.30 4.48 22.01
N GLY A 265 -10.79 5.71 21.99
CA GLY A 265 -11.55 6.90 22.40
C GLY A 265 -11.62 7.09 23.91
N GLN A 266 -10.98 6.19 24.67
CA GLN A 266 -10.84 6.29 26.11
C GLN A 266 -9.38 6.62 26.48
N ASN A 267 -9.16 7.06 27.71
CA ASN A 267 -7.82 7.32 28.24
C ASN A 267 -7.33 6.11 29.05
N SER A 268 -7.47 4.91 28.48
CA SER A 268 -7.20 3.62 29.12
C SER A 268 -6.43 2.68 28.20
N ILE A 269 -5.64 1.81 28.80
CA ILE A 269 -5.03 0.67 28.13
C ILE A 269 -6.12 -0.37 27.89
N GLU A 270 -6.07 -1.04 26.74
CA GLU A 270 -7.07 -2.05 26.37
C GLU A 270 -7.04 -3.24 27.34
N LYS A 271 -8.20 -3.85 27.61
CA LYS A 271 -8.38 -4.86 28.66
C LYS A 271 -7.40 -6.03 28.58
N THR A 272 -7.13 -6.58 27.40
CA THR A 272 -6.17 -7.69 27.26
C THR A 272 -4.72 -7.27 27.57
N SER A 273 -4.35 -6.04 27.20
CA SER A 273 -3.06 -5.46 27.57
C SER A 273 -2.98 -5.15 29.07
N MET A 274 -4.09 -4.73 29.70
CA MET A 274 -4.16 -4.55 31.16
C MET A 274 -4.00 -5.87 31.92
N THR A 275 -4.62 -6.96 31.43
CA THR A 275 -4.39 -8.30 31.98
C THR A 275 -2.91 -8.65 31.95
N ALA A 276 -2.21 -8.40 30.84
CA ALA A 276 -0.78 -8.65 30.72
C ALA A 276 0.06 -7.89 31.76
N LEU A 277 -0.25 -6.62 32.00
CA LEU A 277 0.42 -5.82 33.03
C LEU A 277 0.13 -6.33 34.45
N SER A 278 -1.11 -6.77 34.70
CA SER A 278 -1.52 -7.37 35.98
C SER A 278 -0.80 -8.69 36.25
N VAL A 279 -0.63 -9.54 35.22
CA VAL A 279 0.16 -10.78 35.29
C VAL A 279 1.61 -10.47 35.67
N ALA A 280 2.27 -9.58 34.93
CA ALA A 280 3.65 -9.21 35.21
C ALA A 280 3.82 -8.59 36.60
N HIS A 281 2.84 -7.80 37.07
CA HIS A 281 2.86 -7.24 38.41
C HIS A 281 2.83 -8.30 39.51
N ARG A 282 1.97 -9.31 39.38
CA ARG A 282 1.85 -10.36 40.39
C ARG A 282 3.04 -11.32 40.40
N LEU A 283 3.57 -11.67 39.24
CA LEU A 283 4.72 -12.59 39.14
C LEU A 283 6.03 -11.96 39.63
N ARG A 284 6.26 -10.69 39.29
CA ARG A 284 7.51 -10.00 39.65
C ARG A 284 7.41 -9.13 40.91
N GLY A 285 6.21 -8.96 41.47
CA GLY A 285 5.94 -7.91 42.46
C GLY A 285 6.05 -6.49 41.89
N GLU A 286 6.11 -6.35 40.56
CA GLU A 286 6.47 -5.09 39.89
C GLU A 286 5.24 -4.33 39.41
N ARG A 287 4.87 -3.23 40.06
CA ARG A 287 3.79 -2.39 39.53
C ARG A 287 4.29 -1.68 38.27
N LEU A 288 3.95 -2.22 37.10
CA LEU A 288 4.45 -1.73 35.81
C LEU A 288 3.87 -0.36 35.41
N LEU A 289 2.65 -0.04 35.87
CA LEU A 289 1.99 1.27 35.66
C LEU A 289 1.28 1.77 36.93
N GLY A 290 1.54 3.03 37.30
CA GLY A 290 0.78 3.82 38.26
C GLY A 290 -0.27 4.73 37.59
N GLN A 291 -1.20 5.30 38.37
CA GLN A 291 -2.20 6.24 37.85
C GLN A 291 -1.58 7.51 37.25
N GLY A 292 -0.44 7.98 37.79
CA GLY A 292 0.29 9.13 37.25
C GLY A 292 0.94 8.88 35.89
N GLU A 293 1.38 7.64 35.60
CA GLU A 293 2.03 7.29 34.33
C GLU A 293 1.05 7.21 33.15
N LEU A 294 -0.27 7.19 33.41
CA LEU A 294 -1.31 7.29 32.37
C LEU A 294 -1.52 8.73 31.89
N ALA A 295 -1.01 9.72 32.63
CA ALA A 295 -0.97 11.12 32.20
C ALA A 295 0.28 11.34 31.36
N LEU A 296 0.11 11.37 30.05
CA LEU A 296 1.22 11.53 29.09
C LEU A 296 1.56 13.02 28.83
N SER A 297 1.08 13.93 29.68
CA SER A 297 1.37 15.35 29.56
C SER A 297 2.78 15.66 30.05
N GLY A 298 3.54 16.40 29.23
CA GLY A 298 4.91 16.80 29.54
C GLY A 298 5.98 15.96 28.81
N PRO A 299 7.23 15.94 29.31
CA PRO A 299 8.31 15.17 28.70
C PRO A 299 8.03 13.66 28.67
N PRO A 300 8.35 12.93 27.58
CA PRO A 300 8.11 11.51 27.49
C PRO A 300 8.81 10.72 28.60
N ASP A 301 8.07 9.80 29.21
CA ASP A 301 8.53 8.91 30.27
C ASP A 301 8.45 7.43 29.83
N ARG A 302 8.28 6.50 30.77
CA ARG A 302 8.23 5.04 30.56
C ARG A 302 7.07 4.57 29.68
N LEU A 303 5.91 5.22 29.74
CA LEU A 303 4.77 4.95 28.86
C LEU A 303 4.71 5.99 27.74
N ARG A 304 4.65 5.54 26.48
CA ARG A 304 4.58 6.44 25.31
C ARG A 304 3.54 5.97 24.32
N ALA A 305 2.46 6.73 24.20
CA ALA A 305 1.39 6.45 23.25
C ALA A 305 1.69 7.00 21.85
N LEU A 306 1.11 6.37 20.83
CA LEU A 306 1.32 6.73 19.43
C LEU A 306 0.13 7.48 18.84
N VAL A 307 0.44 8.56 18.11
CA VAL A 307 -0.56 9.29 17.33
C VAL A 307 -1.13 8.37 16.24
N ARG A 308 -2.45 8.15 16.29
CA ARG A 308 -3.13 7.16 15.45
C ARG A 308 -3.31 7.57 13.99
N LYS A 309 -3.49 8.87 13.72
CA LYS A 309 -3.85 9.37 12.39
C LYS A 309 -2.78 10.30 11.84
N SER A 310 -2.70 10.36 10.52
CA SER A 310 -2.01 11.46 9.88
C SER A 310 -2.76 12.76 10.20
N MET A 311 -2.20 13.51 11.14
CA MET A 311 -2.63 14.83 11.52
C MET A 311 -1.47 15.80 11.34
N ARG A 312 -1.80 17.10 11.31
CA ARG A 312 -0.79 18.15 11.42
C ARG A 312 -0.03 17.94 12.73
N PHE A 313 1.29 17.95 12.66
CA PHE A 313 2.18 17.68 13.78
C PHE A 313 3.46 18.52 13.61
N PRO A 314 4.11 18.98 14.70
CA PRO A 314 5.32 19.84 14.62
C PRO A 314 6.52 19.17 13.97
N ILE A 315 6.51 17.84 13.89
CA ILE A 315 7.56 17.04 13.28
C ILE A 315 6.98 16.41 12.01
N GLY A 316 7.60 16.69 10.87
CA GLY A 316 7.19 16.18 9.58
C GLY A 316 7.34 14.65 9.44
N ARG A 317 6.98 14.10 8.28
CA ARG A 317 7.08 12.66 7.99
C ARG A 317 8.43 12.28 7.38
N GLY A 318 8.73 10.98 7.36
CA GLY A 318 9.92 10.41 6.73
C GLY A 318 11.23 10.76 7.44
N VAL A 319 12.26 9.94 7.24
CA VAL A 319 13.55 10.05 7.96
C VAL A 319 14.65 10.72 7.15
N GLY A 320 14.46 10.89 5.84
CA GLY A 320 15.47 11.38 4.89
C GLY A 320 16.45 10.31 4.41
N MET A 321 17.01 10.53 3.22
CA MET A 321 17.97 9.60 2.58
C MET A 321 19.29 9.44 3.34
N TYR A 322 19.74 10.45 4.07
CA TYR A 322 20.97 10.38 4.87
C TYR A 322 20.83 9.36 5.99
N THR A 323 19.74 9.45 6.78
CA THR A 323 19.42 8.48 7.82
C THR A 323 19.35 7.05 7.28
N VAL A 324 18.80 6.86 6.07
CA VAL A 324 18.76 5.56 5.39
C VAL A 324 20.16 5.01 5.10
N ARG A 325 21.10 5.85 4.65
CA ARG A 325 22.48 5.44 4.37
C ARG A 325 23.28 5.16 5.64
N GLU A 326 23.17 6.03 6.65
CA GLU A 326 23.85 5.80 7.94
C GLU A 326 23.33 4.56 8.65
N LEU A 327 22.02 4.29 8.55
CA LEU A 327 21.46 3.03 9.04
C LEU A 327 21.97 1.83 8.24
N ALA A 328 22.17 1.99 6.93
CA ALA A 328 22.75 0.94 6.11
C ALA A 328 24.18 0.60 6.56
N HIS A 329 25.02 1.61 6.76
CA HIS A 329 26.39 1.40 7.24
C HIS A 329 26.43 0.76 8.64
N HIS A 330 25.57 1.23 9.56
CA HIS A 330 25.47 0.67 10.89
C HIS A 330 25.06 -0.81 10.87
N ALA A 331 23.97 -1.14 10.15
CA ALA A 331 23.48 -2.50 10.09
C ALA A 331 24.45 -3.45 9.38
N ALA A 332 25.12 -3.02 8.31
CA ALA A 332 26.17 -3.80 7.66
C ALA A 332 27.32 -4.14 8.62
N GLY A 333 27.76 -3.16 9.42
CA GLY A 333 28.82 -3.36 10.41
C GLY A 333 28.43 -4.30 11.56
N VAL A 334 27.17 -4.24 12.01
CA VAL A 334 26.69 -5.10 13.11
C VAL A 334 26.39 -6.52 12.65
N LEU A 335 25.77 -6.68 11.48
CA LEU A 335 25.38 -7.98 10.95
C LEU A 335 26.56 -8.70 10.28
N GLY A 336 27.62 -7.97 9.90
CA GLY A 336 28.75 -8.53 9.16
C GLY A 336 28.41 -8.90 7.71
N GLU A 337 27.27 -8.40 7.19
CA GLU A 337 26.75 -8.72 5.87
C GLU A 337 26.66 -7.46 5.00
N SER A 338 26.91 -7.63 3.71
CA SER A 338 26.69 -6.55 2.74
C SER A 338 25.20 -6.39 2.41
N ASN A 339 24.82 -5.19 1.99
CA ASN A 339 23.48 -4.94 1.48
C ASN A 339 23.16 -5.86 0.30
N VAL A 340 21.90 -6.31 0.22
CA VAL A 340 21.36 -6.88 -1.01
C VAL A 340 21.51 -5.84 -2.12
N SER A 341 22.03 -6.25 -3.28
CA SER A 341 22.33 -5.35 -4.39
C SER A 341 21.63 -5.75 -5.69
N ALA A 342 21.54 -4.81 -6.62
CA ALA A 342 20.95 -4.99 -7.94
C ALA A 342 21.81 -4.32 -9.01
N SER A 343 22.08 -5.01 -10.12
CA SER A 343 22.90 -4.52 -11.23
C SER A 343 22.09 -3.68 -12.21
N ARG A 344 22.64 -2.56 -12.68
CA ARG A 344 21.92 -1.65 -13.57
C ARG A 344 21.59 -2.29 -14.92
N VAL A 345 20.34 -2.17 -15.35
CA VAL A 345 19.92 -2.51 -16.70
C VAL A 345 20.36 -1.39 -17.66
N SER A 346 20.95 -1.75 -18.80
CA SER A 346 21.55 -0.81 -19.78
C SER A 346 20.53 0.14 -20.42
N HIS A 347 19.24 -0.17 -20.32
CA HIS A 347 18.16 0.59 -20.91
C HIS A 347 17.72 1.78 -20.04
N LEU A 348 17.97 2.98 -20.56
CA LEU A 348 17.52 4.24 -19.96
C LEU A 348 16.07 4.55 -20.37
N PHE A 349 15.37 5.29 -19.52
CA PHE A 349 14.10 5.94 -19.86
C PHE A 349 14.35 7.06 -20.89
N SER A 350 13.47 7.20 -21.90
CA SER A 350 13.56 8.29 -22.86
C SER A 350 13.27 9.61 -22.17
N ARG A 351 14.24 10.54 -22.14
CA ARG A 351 14.01 11.91 -21.68
C ARG A 351 13.02 12.66 -22.58
N GLN A 352 12.95 12.29 -23.86
CA GLN A 352 12.10 12.94 -24.86
C GLN A 352 10.63 12.52 -24.72
N ALA A 353 10.36 11.27 -24.32
CA ALA A 353 9.00 10.74 -24.15
C ALA A 353 8.33 11.08 -22.81
N HIS A 354 8.96 11.91 -21.96
CA HIS A 354 8.32 12.41 -20.74
C HIS A 354 7.15 13.31 -21.10
N ARG A 355 6.08 13.24 -20.29
CA ARG A 355 4.96 14.17 -20.42
C ARG A 355 5.48 15.59 -20.17
N LYS A 356 5.25 16.49 -21.12
CA LYS A 356 5.57 17.90 -20.96
C LYS A 356 4.30 18.65 -20.61
N VAL A 357 4.34 19.33 -19.47
CA VAL A 357 3.25 20.19 -19.04
C VAL A 357 3.79 21.61 -19.01
N ASP A 358 3.21 22.50 -19.81
CA ASP A 358 3.55 23.93 -19.79
C ASP A 358 2.59 24.65 -18.84
N LYS A 359 3.09 25.01 -17.66
CA LYS A 359 2.32 25.66 -16.58
C LYS A 359 0.92 25.05 -16.40
N GLY A 360 0.88 23.73 -16.23
CA GLY A 360 -0.36 22.97 -16.03
C GLY A 360 -1.12 22.52 -17.30
N ARG A 361 -0.80 23.05 -18.49
CA ARG A 361 -1.39 22.61 -19.77
C ARG A 361 -0.62 21.43 -20.37
N ASP A 362 -1.35 20.39 -20.77
CA ASP A 362 -0.78 19.25 -21.49
C ASP A 362 -0.74 19.54 -22.99
N VAL A 363 0.31 20.23 -23.42
CA VAL A 363 0.47 20.72 -24.80
C VAL A 363 0.53 19.60 -25.82
N ASP A 364 1.05 18.43 -25.44
CA ASP A 364 1.24 17.32 -26.35
C ASP A 364 -0.05 16.49 -26.52
N LEU A 365 -0.87 16.33 -25.45
CA LEU A 365 -2.17 15.66 -25.53
C LEU A 365 -3.23 16.53 -26.23
N LEU A 366 -3.18 17.85 -25.98
CA LEU A 366 -4.13 18.84 -26.52
C LEU A 366 -3.63 19.48 -27.81
N ASP A 367 -2.70 18.83 -28.50
CA ASP A 367 -2.24 19.24 -29.82
C ASP A 367 -3.39 19.16 -30.83
N GLU A 368 -3.52 20.20 -31.67
CA GLU A 368 -4.65 20.38 -32.58
C GLU A 368 -4.71 19.26 -33.65
N GLY A 369 -3.55 18.79 -34.11
CA GLY A 369 -3.46 17.71 -35.10
C GLY A 369 -3.61 16.32 -34.49
N GLY A 370 -3.11 16.11 -33.26
CA GLY A 370 -3.09 14.81 -32.59
C GLY A 370 -4.40 14.43 -31.87
N LEU A 371 -5.06 15.40 -31.22
CA LEU A 371 -6.20 15.13 -30.34
C LEU A 371 -7.36 14.36 -31.01
N PRO A 372 -7.76 14.64 -32.27
CA PRO A 372 -8.82 13.87 -32.94
C PRO A 372 -8.51 12.37 -33.04
N SER A 373 -7.25 12.03 -33.34
CA SER A 373 -6.82 10.63 -33.46
C SER A 373 -6.78 9.93 -32.10
N VAL A 374 -6.42 10.65 -31.04
CA VAL A 374 -6.46 10.13 -29.66
C VAL A 374 -7.90 9.87 -29.20
N ILE A 375 -8.84 10.78 -29.50
CA ILE A 375 -10.26 10.61 -29.21
C ILE A 375 -10.80 9.38 -29.96
N LYS A 376 -10.50 9.26 -31.26
CA LYS A 376 -10.86 8.11 -32.08
C LYS A 376 -10.33 6.79 -31.53
N ALA A 377 -9.05 6.74 -31.15
CA ALA A 377 -8.45 5.53 -30.56
C ALA A 377 -9.09 5.14 -29.23
N SER A 378 -9.69 6.09 -28.49
CA SER A 378 -10.43 5.80 -27.26
C SER A 378 -11.83 5.22 -27.49
N GLY A 379 -12.26 5.06 -28.74
CA GLY A 379 -13.60 4.58 -29.11
C GLY A 379 -14.69 5.67 -29.10
N ALA A 380 -14.30 6.92 -29.35
CA ALA A 380 -15.24 8.05 -29.48
C ALA A 380 -14.91 8.89 -30.71
N GLU A 381 -15.88 9.63 -31.24
CA GLU A 381 -15.66 10.62 -32.31
C GLU A 381 -15.54 12.04 -31.77
N ARG A 382 -16.18 12.30 -30.62
CA ARG A 382 -16.25 13.60 -29.98
C ARG A 382 -16.28 13.46 -28.46
N LEU A 383 -15.77 14.49 -27.76
CA LEU A 383 -15.94 14.64 -26.31
C LEU A 383 -16.88 15.82 -26.02
N ARG A 384 -17.82 15.61 -25.10
CA ARG A 384 -18.67 16.66 -24.52
C ARG A 384 -18.34 16.80 -23.04
N LEU A 385 -17.88 17.98 -22.63
CA LEU A 385 -17.62 18.32 -21.23
C LEU A 385 -18.84 19.04 -20.64
N LEU A 386 -19.56 18.35 -19.76
CA LEU A 386 -20.66 18.91 -18.98
C LEU A 386 -20.09 19.52 -17.69
N VAL A 387 -20.17 20.83 -17.54
CA VAL A 387 -19.73 21.52 -16.32
C VAL A 387 -20.94 21.77 -15.44
N LEU A 388 -21.04 21.01 -14.35
CA LEU A 388 -22.08 21.17 -13.34
C LEU A 388 -21.55 22.03 -12.21
N TYR A 389 -22.17 23.19 -11.97
CA TYR A 389 -21.70 24.13 -10.96
C TYR A 389 -22.84 24.63 -10.06
N SER A 390 -22.49 25.03 -8.85
CA SER A 390 -23.39 25.64 -7.86
C SER A 390 -23.11 27.14 -7.71
N THR A 391 -21.86 27.58 -7.88
CA THR A 391 -21.42 28.96 -7.64
C THR A 391 -20.84 29.61 -8.89
N GLN A 392 -21.14 30.90 -9.07
CA GLN A 392 -20.61 31.67 -10.21
C GLN A 392 -19.08 31.76 -10.20
N GLY A 393 -18.46 31.78 -9.01
CA GLY A 393 -17.00 31.78 -8.88
C GLY A 393 -16.36 30.53 -9.50
N THR A 394 -16.93 29.36 -9.23
CA THR A 394 -16.46 28.10 -9.83
C THR A 394 -16.71 28.07 -11.34
N ARG A 395 -17.88 28.55 -11.82
CA ARG A 395 -18.14 28.70 -13.25
C ARG A 395 -17.05 29.51 -13.95
N THR A 396 -16.75 30.72 -13.47
CA THR A 396 -15.72 31.59 -14.06
C THR A 396 -14.34 30.95 -14.03
N ARG A 397 -13.98 30.27 -12.93
CA ARG A 397 -12.71 29.55 -12.79
C ARG A 397 -12.58 28.45 -13.84
N VAL A 398 -13.59 27.58 -13.98
CA VAL A 398 -13.57 26.47 -14.95
C VAL A 398 -13.57 27.00 -16.39
N GLN A 399 -14.32 28.06 -16.66
CA GLN A 399 -14.35 28.70 -17.97
C GLN A 399 -12.97 29.20 -18.41
N ARG A 400 -12.27 29.96 -17.54
CA ARG A 400 -10.90 30.42 -17.78
C ARG A 400 -9.91 29.27 -17.92
N LEU A 401 -10.10 28.20 -17.14
CA LEU A 401 -9.26 27.01 -17.21
C LEU A 401 -9.43 26.28 -18.56
N LEU A 402 -10.65 26.09 -19.05
CA LEU A 402 -10.91 25.48 -20.36
C LEU A 402 -10.39 26.34 -21.51
N ALA A 403 -10.64 27.66 -21.46
CA ALA A 403 -10.08 28.62 -22.41
C ALA A 403 -8.54 28.52 -22.48
N TYR A 404 -7.88 28.39 -21.31
CA TYR A 404 -6.43 28.22 -21.22
C TYR A 404 -5.94 26.90 -21.83
N HIS A 405 -6.58 25.77 -21.51
CA HIS A 405 -6.15 24.44 -22.02
C HIS A 405 -6.35 24.27 -23.53
N PHE A 406 -7.44 24.81 -24.08
CA PHE A 406 -7.75 24.72 -25.51
C PHE A 406 -7.24 25.91 -26.33
N SER A 407 -6.47 26.83 -25.73
CA SER A 407 -5.98 28.06 -26.40
C SER A 407 -7.09 28.93 -27.02
N ARG A 408 -8.25 28.97 -26.37
CA ARG A 408 -9.45 29.72 -26.78
C ARG A 408 -9.69 30.90 -25.86
N GLY A 409 -8.79 31.89 -25.92
CA GLY A 409 -8.86 33.09 -25.08
C GLY A 409 -10.16 33.88 -25.24
N ASP A 410 -10.79 33.78 -26.42
CA ASP A 410 -12.12 34.33 -26.71
C ASP A 410 -13.23 33.78 -25.80
N LEU A 411 -13.05 32.58 -25.24
CA LEU A 411 -14.01 31.95 -24.33
C LEU A 411 -13.77 32.31 -22.86
N ALA A 412 -12.72 33.09 -22.53
CA ALA A 412 -12.40 33.44 -21.15
C ALA A 412 -13.41 34.40 -20.50
N ASP A 413 -14.17 35.15 -21.32
CA ASP A 413 -15.10 36.21 -20.87
C ASP A 413 -16.57 35.77 -20.83
N GLY A 414 -16.96 34.71 -21.54
CA GLY A 414 -18.26 34.06 -21.32
C GLY A 414 -18.46 32.79 -22.15
N ILE A 415 -19.00 31.73 -21.52
CA ILE A 415 -19.67 30.63 -22.22
C ILE A 415 -21.14 30.68 -21.82
N PRO A 416 -22.11 30.74 -22.77
CA PRO A 416 -23.54 30.82 -22.44
C PRO A 416 -24.02 29.60 -21.65
N GLU A 417 -25.05 29.79 -20.83
CA GLU A 417 -25.70 28.70 -20.10
C GLU A 417 -26.41 27.76 -21.07
N ASP A 418 -26.40 26.45 -20.78
CA ASP A 418 -27.16 25.41 -21.48
C ASP A 418 -26.96 25.40 -23.01
N THR A 419 -25.84 25.96 -23.47
CA THR A 419 -25.51 26.08 -24.89
C THR A 419 -24.23 25.30 -25.17
N LEU A 420 -24.27 24.46 -26.20
CA LEU A 420 -23.08 23.74 -26.67
C LEU A 420 -22.13 24.71 -27.36
N VAL A 421 -20.91 24.81 -26.82
CA VAL A 421 -19.84 25.63 -27.39
C VAL A 421 -18.65 24.75 -27.76
N GLY A 422 -18.24 24.79 -29.02
CA GLY A 422 -17.03 24.11 -29.49
C GLY A 422 -15.78 24.79 -28.94
N VAL A 423 -14.98 24.06 -28.17
CA VAL A 423 -13.65 24.50 -27.69
C VAL A 423 -12.53 23.96 -28.56
N HIS A 424 -12.79 22.86 -29.28
CA HIS A 424 -11.91 22.24 -30.27
C HIS A 424 -12.78 21.57 -31.36
N SER A 425 -12.21 21.19 -32.50
CA SER A 425 -12.92 20.51 -33.61
C SER A 425 -13.64 19.21 -33.21
N HIS A 426 -13.20 18.57 -32.12
CA HIS A 426 -13.76 17.32 -31.57
C HIS A 426 -14.10 17.43 -30.07
N VAL A 427 -14.12 18.64 -29.51
CA VAL A 427 -14.45 18.86 -28.10
C VAL A 427 -15.43 20.02 -27.96
N GLU A 428 -16.55 19.75 -27.31
CA GLU A 428 -17.58 20.73 -26.98
C GLU A 428 -17.77 20.79 -25.45
N VAL A 429 -18.18 21.95 -24.96
CA VAL A 429 -18.48 22.19 -23.55
C VAL A 429 -19.87 22.78 -23.40
N VAL A 430 -20.50 22.49 -22.27
CA VAL A 430 -21.77 23.06 -21.84
C VAL A 430 -21.75 23.29 -20.34
N PHE A 431 -22.22 24.46 -19.92
CA PHE A 431 -22.31 24.84 -18.51
C PHE A 431 -23.76 24.75 -18.06
N HIS A 432 -23.98 24.13 -16.91
CA HIS A 432 -25.30 23.97 -16.31
C HIS A 432 -25.25 24.21 -14.80
N HIS A 433 -26.09 25.13 -14.32
CA HIS A 433 -26.29 25.40 -12.90
C HIS A 433 -27.10 24.28 -12.24
N ALA A 434 -26.45 23.54 -11.33
CA ALA A 434 -26.96 22.29 -10.78
C ALA A 434 -26.90 22.26 -9.24
N SER A 435 -27.22 23.37 -8.58
CA SER A 435 -26.99 23.53 -7.14
C SER A 435 -27.71 22.48 -6.27
N GLU A 436 -28.94 22.11 -6.62
CA GLU A 436 -29.73 21.12 -5.87
C GLU A 436 -29.20 19.69 -6.07
N PHE A 437 -28.71 19.38 -7.26
CA PHE A 437 -28.15 18.07 -7.59
C PHE A 437 -26.79 17.84 -6.91
N LEU A 438 -25.97 18.90 -6.81
CA LEU A 438 -24.64 18.85 -6.21
C LEU A 438 -24.66 19.00 -4.68
N ALA A 439 -25.81 19.31 -4.08
CA ALA A 439 -25.93 19.56 -2.65
C ALA A 439 -25.64 18.31 -1.79
N HIS A 440 -24.90 18.54 -0.70
CA HIS A 440 -24.76 17.60 0.42
C HIS A 440 -26.10 17.41 1.12
N GLY A 441 -26.31 16.23 1.74
CA GLY A 441 -27.55 15.91 2.45
C GLY A 441 -28.26 14.64 1.96
N ASP A 442 -29.49 14.46 2.41
CA ASP A 442 -30.29 13.25 2.16
C ASP A 442 -30.56 13.04 0.66
N ARG A 443 -30.46 11.79 0.23
CA ARG A 443 -30.71 11.34 -1.12
C ARG A 443 -32.17 11.57 -1.55
N GLN A 444 -33.12 11.59 -0.60
CA GLN A 444 -34.53 11.80 -0.91
C GLN A 444 -34.87 13.25 -1.30
N THR A 445 -34.06 14.22 -0.89
CA THR A 445 -34.29 15.65 -1.16
C THR A 445 -33.37 16.22 -2.23
N ARG A 446 -32.50 15.38 -2.83
CA ARG A 446 -31.60 15.82 -3.90
C ARG A 446 -32.41 16.06 -5.16
N GLY A 447 -32.23 17.24 -5.78
CA GLY A 447 -32.90 17.62 -7.02
C GLY A 447 -32.70 16.57 -8.12
N GLY A 448 -33.65 16.53 -9.06
CA GLY A 448 -33.58 15.65 -10.23
C GLY A 448 -32.28 15.85 -11.02
N MET A 449 -31.89 14.82 -11.78
CA MET A 449 -30.76 14.92 -12.67
C MET A 449 -31.05 15.98 -13.77
N PRO A 450 -30.06 16.74 -14.25
CA PRO A 450 -30.25 17.63 -15.39
C PRO A 450 -30.65 16.84 -16.64
N ASP A 451 -31.93 16.89 -17.02
CA ASP A 451 -32.48 16.13 -18.15
C ASP A 451 -32.03 16.66 -19.53
N LEU A 452 -31.61 17.93 -19.64
CA LEU A 452 -31.56 18.62 -20.94
C LEU A 452 -30.35 18.29 -21.84
N VAL A 453 -29.19 17.89 -21.32
CA VAL A 453 -27.92 17.98 -22.10
C VAL A 453 -27.21 16.65 -22.33
N MET A 454 -27.55 15.63 -21.54
CA MET A 454 -26.89 14.31 -21.62
C MET A 454 -27.54 13.38 -22.64
N HIS A 455 -28.85 13.53 -22.90
CA HIS A 455 -29.63 12.64 -23.77
C HIS A 455 -29.57 13.02 -25.26
N GLU A 456 -29.16 14.24 -25.59
CA GLU A 456 -29.08 14.75 -26.97
C GLU A 456 -27.67 14.64 -27.57
N ALA A 457 -26.78 13.84 -26.98
CA ALA A 457 -25.45 13.61 -27.53
C ALA A 457 -25.55 12.69 -28.77
N PRO A 458 -25.01 13.09 -29.94
CA PRO A 458 -24.97 12.22 -31.10
C PRO A 458 -24.20 10.92 -30.81
N ASP A 459 -24.53 9.85 -31.53
CA ASP A 459 -23.76 8.61 -31.51
C ASP A 459 -22.26 8.89 -31.70
N GLY A 460 -21.42 8.17 -30.96
CA GLY A 460 -19.97 8.41 -30.93
C GLY A 460 -19.52 9.60 -30.07
N THR A 461 -20.42 10.36 -29.46
CA THR A 461 -20.07 11.43 -28.52
C THR A 461 -19.97 10.91 -27.08
N ARG A 462 -18.80 11.09 -26.46
CA ARG A 462 -18.56 10.71 -25.07
C ARG A 462 -18.76 11.91 -24.14
N VAL A 463 -19.72 11.79 -23.22
CA VAL A 463 -20.04 12.83 -22.24
C VAL A 463 -19.29 12.59 -20.92
N LEU A 464 -18.63 13.63 -20.42
CA LEU A 464 -17.92 13.63 -19.14
C LEU A 464 -18.38 14.81 -18.30
N ALA A 465 -18.50 14.65 -16.99
CA ALA A 465 -18.95 15.70 -16.08
C ALA A 465 -17.81 16.25 -15.21
N LEU A 466 -17.61 17.56 -15.22
CA LEU A 466 -16.82 18.28 -14.22
C LEU A 466 -17.78 18.92 -13.22
N CYS A 467 -17.84 18.37 -12.01
CA CYS A 467 -18.81 18.75 -10.98
C CYS A 467 -18.16 19.62 -9.90
N GLU A 468 -18.78 20.74 -9.55
CA GLU A 468 -18.45 21.48 -8.34
C GLU A 468 -18.76 20.65 -7.08
N THR A 469 -17.95 20.81 -6.05
CA THR A 469 -18.23 20.28 -4.72
C THR A 469 -17.84 21.28 -3.65
N GLU A 470 -18.76 21.52 -2.73
CA GLU A 470 -18.48 22.32 -1.54
C GLU A 470 -17.46 21.60 -0.64
N TYR A 471 -16.52 22.35 -0.05
CA TYR A 471 -15.60 21.81 0.95
C TYR A 471 -15.37 22.85 2.05
N ASP A 472 -15.89 22.56 3.25
CA ASP A 472 -15.78 23.41 4.44
C ASP A 472 -14.56 23.05 5.33
N GLY A 473 -13.69 22.16 4.86
CA GLY A 473 -12.55 21.66 5.64
C GLY A 473 -12.87 20.50 6.57
N LYS A 474 -14.14 20.06 6.67
CA LYS A 474 -14.56 18.92 7.50
C LYS A 474 -14.99 17.74 6.64
N LYS A 475 -14.83 16.53 7.18
CA LYS A 475 -15.38 15.33 6.55
C LYS A 475 -16.86 15.26 6.92
N ARG A 476 -17.72 15.39 5.93
CA ARG A 476 -19.17 15.24 6.04
C ARG A 476 -19.55 13.77 5.92
N ASP A 477 -20.46 13.31 6.78
CA ASP A 477 -21.02 11.95 6.71
C ASP A 477 -22.05 11.82 5.57
N ASP A 478 -22.55 12.95 5.07
CA ASP A 478 -23.53 13.17 4.00
C ASP A 478 -22.89 13.68 2.69
N ASP A 479 -21.68 13.21 2.36
CA ASP A 479 -20.99 13.57 1.10
C ASP A 479 -21.82 13.14 -0.14
N ALA A 480 -22.14 14.09 -1.02
CA ALA A 480 -22.96 13.85 -2.21
C ALA A 480 -22.20 13.15 -3.35
N LYS A 481 -20.86 13.25 -3.37
CA LYS A 481 -20.04 12.76 -4.48
C LYS A 481 -20.30 11.31 -4.87
N PRO A 482 -20.37 10.34 -3.94
CA PRO A 482 -20.58 8.95 -4.31
C PRO A 482 -21.93 8.72 -4.99
N ASP A 483 -22.97 9.43 -4.56
CA ASP A 483 -24.30 9.30 -5.14
C ASP A 483 -24.42 10.01 -6.47
N VAL A 484 -23.93 11.26 -6.57
CA VAL A 484 -23.86 12.02 -7.84
C VAL A 484 -23.08 11.23 -8.88
N SER A 485 -21.91 10.72 -8.51
CA SER A 485 -21.10 9.88 -9.41
C SER A 485 -21.84 8.62 -9.86
N ARG A 486 -22.64 7.99 -8.99
CA ARG A 486 -23.41 6.79 -9.36
C ARG A 486 -24.57 7.12 -10.30
N MET A 487 -25.26 8.24 -10.08
CA MET A 487 -26.40 8.67 -10.90
C MET A 487 -25.96 9.05 -12.31
N LEU A 488 -24.88 9.84 -12.43
CA LEU A 488 -24.27 10.19 -13.71
C LEU A 488 -23.77 8.94 -14.45
N ALA A 489 -23.08 8.04 -13.74
CA ALA A 489 -22.56 6.80 -14.33
C ALA A 489 -23.68 5.87 -14.83
N GLY A 490 -24.86 5.90 -14.19
CA GLY A 490 -26.05 5.18 -14.68
C GLY A 490 -26.56 5.65 -16.04
N HIS A 491 -26.14 6.83 -16.49
CA HIS A 491 -26.42 7.41 -17.81
C HIS A 491 -25.17 7.42 -18.71
N GLY A 492 -24.15 6.61 -18.39
CA GLY A 492 -22.91 6.55 -19.14
C GLY A 492 -21.96 7.73 -18.91
N VAL A 493 -22.26 8.64 -17.97
CA VAL A 493 -21.46 9.85 -17.73
C VAL A 493 -20.52 9.68 -16.55
N LEU A 494 -19.21 9.76 -16.82
CA LEU A 494 -18.18 9.73 -15.79
C LEU A 494 -17.94 11.13 -15.23
N ALA A 495 -17.83 11.23 -13.91
CA ALA A 495 -17.68 12.50 -13.20
C ALA A 495 -16.33 12.65 -12.52
N GLN A 496 -15.80 13.87 -12.52
CA GLN A 496 -14.70 14.34 -11.68
C GLN A 496 -15.14 15.57 -10.88
N PHE A 497 -14.69 15.67 -9.63
CA PHE A 497 -15.13 16.73 -8.72
C PHE A 497 -14.04 17.78 -8.50
N LEU A 498 -14.41 19.04 -8.59
CA LEU A 498 -13.55 20.19 -8.33
C LEU A 498 -14.08 20.96 -7.11
N VAL A 499 -13.21 21.11 -6.11
CA VAL A 499 -13.56 21.82 -4.87
C VAL A 499 -13.79 23.30 -5.14
N THR A 500 -14.87 23.85 -4.57
CA THR A 500 -15.12 25.29 -4.50
C THR A 500 -13.93 25.98 -3.83
N ALA A 501 -13.26 26.86 -4.56
CA ALA A 501 -12.07 27.57 -4.09
C ALA A 501 -12.25 29.08 -4.31
N PRO A 502 -11.49 29.95 -3.62
CA PRO A 502 -11.39 31.36 -3.97
C PRO A 502 -11.05 31.50 -5.46
N GLN A 503 -11.51 32.59 -6.10
CA GLN A 503 -11.20 32.83 -7.51
C GLN A 503 -9.68 32.77 -7.74
N VAL A 504 -9.27 31.88 -8.64
CA VAL A 504 -7.90 31.85 -9.15
C VAL A 504 -7.85 32.80 -10.35
N GLU A 505 -7.18 33.93 -10.18
CA GLU A 505 -7.08 34.94 -11.25
C GLU A 505 -6.28 34.44 -12.46
N ASP A 506 -5.21 33.70 -12.21
CA ASP A 506 -4.30 33.15 -13.21
C ASP A 506 -4.53 31.62 -13.36
N PRO A 507 -5.17 31.15 -14.46
CA PRO A 507 -5.46 29.74 -14.64
C PRO A 507 -4.21 28.85 -14.67
N ALA A 508 -3.04 29.40 -14.99
CA ALA A 508 -1.77 28.65 -14.99
C ALA A 508 -1.28 28.24 -13.58
N LYS A 509 -1.89 28.81 -12.53
CA LYS A 509 -1.63 28.48 -11.12
C LYS A 509 -2.69 27.57 -10.52
N ASP A 510 -3.71 27.18 -11.28
CA ASP A 510 -4.80 26.33 -10.81
C ASP A 510 -4.45 24.84 -10.83
N HIS A 511 -3.53 24.44 -9.95
CA HIS A 511 -3.07 23.05 -9.85
C HIS A 511 -4.22 22.04 -9.69
N ALA A 512 -5.25 22.36 -8.91
CA ALA A 512 -6.40 21.48 -8.72
C ALA A 512 -7.25 21.35 -9.99
N GLY A 513 -7.45 22.46 -10.71
CA GLY A 513 -8.13 22.48 -12.00
C GLY A 513 -7.40 21.65 -13.07
N HIS A 514 -6.08 21.82 -13.20
CA HIS A 514 -5.27 21.04 -14.15
C HIS A 514 -5.36 19.54 -13.87
N SER A 515 -5.25 19.13 -12.60
CA SER A 515 -5.38 17.72 -12.22
C SER A 515 -6.78 17.16 -12.50
N ALA A 516 -7.84 17.94 -12.26
CA ALA A 516 -9.21 17.52 -12.56
C ALA A 516 -9.44 17.28 -14.06
N LEU A 517 -8.93 18.15 -14.93
CA LEU A 517 -9.01 17.96 -16.38
C LEU A 517 -8.18 16.77 -16.87
N ALA A 518 -6.96 16.60 -16.34
CA ALA A 518 -6.12 15.45 -16.68
C ALA A 518 -6.79 14.12 -16.29
N ASP A 519 -7.46 14.08 -15.14
CA ASP A 519 -8.25 12.92 -14.72
C ASP A 519 -9.48 12.70 -15.59
N LEU A 520 -10.18 13.75 -16.01
CA LEU A 520 -11.30 13.62 -16.96
C LEU A 520 -10.86 12.99 -18.28
N PHE A 521 -9.74 13.42 -18.85
CA PHE A 521 -9.21 12.81 -20.07
C PHE A 521 -8.83 11.34 -19.89
N ARG A 522 -8.29 10.97 -18.72
CA ARG A 522 -8.09 9.55 -18.35
C ARG A 522 -9.41 8.79 -18.24
N LEU A 523 -10.46 9.38 -17.63
CA LEU A 523 -11.77 8.76 -17.54
C LEU A 523 -12.36 8.48 -18.94
N ALA A 524 -12.14 9.39 -19.88
CA ALA A 524 -12.43 9.17 -21.29
C ALA A 524 -11.52 8.16 -21.99
N GLY A 525 -10.57 7.51 -21.30
CA GLY A 525 -9.68 6.52 -21.91
C GLY A 525 -8.66 7.10 -22.89
N LEU A 526 -8.40 8.42 -22.84
CA LEU A 526 -7.41 9.05 -23.70
C LEU A 526 -6.00 8.65 -23.24
N VAL A 527 -5.20 8.13 -24.17
CA VAL A 527 -3.82 7.74 -23.92
C VAL A 527 -2.91 8.48 -24.89
N HIS A 528 -1.89 9.10 -24.33
CA HIS A 528 -0.98 9.93 -25.10
C HIS A 528 -0.08 9.07 -26.04
N PRO A 529 0.06 9.44 -27.32
CA PRO A 529 0.92 8.75 -28.30
C PRO A 529 2.40 8.56 -27.89
N ARG A 530 2.94 9.43 -27.01
CA ARG A 530 4.31 9.32 -26.48
C ARG A 530 4.59 7.98 -25.80
N LEU A 531 3.55 7.26 -25.36
CA LEU A 531 3.72 5.94 -24.78
C LEU A 531 4.33 4.96 -25.79
N THR A 532 4.00 5.09 -27.07
CA THR A 532 4.60 4.32 -28.16
C THR A 532 6.09 4.60 -28.28
N GLU A 533 6.50 5.87 -28.25
CA GLU A 533 7.91 6.28 -28.26
C GLU A 533 8.65 5.78 -27.02
N ALA A 534 8.02 5.88 -25.84
CA ALA A 534 8.60 5.40 -24.59
C ALA A 534 8.87 3.89 -24.63
N LEU A 535 7.91 3.10 -25.14
CA LEU A 535 8.01 1.64 -25.22
C LEU A 535 8.99 1.18 -26.31
N SER A 536 9.12 1.91 -27.42
CA SER A 536 10.06 1.60 -28.51
C SER A 536 11.47 2.17 -28.32
N PHE A 537 11.67 3.09 -27.37
CA PHE A 537 12.96 3.77 -27.17
C PHE A 537 14.15 2.81 -27.08
N LYS A 538 15.17 3.02 -27.94
CA LYS A 538 16.41 2.22 -28.02
C LYS A 538 16.17 0.72 -28.15
N ARG A 539 15.07 0.30 -28.78
CA ARG A 539 14.84 -1.06 -29.25
C ARG A 539 14.85 -1.07 -30.78
N PRO A 540 15.92 -1.54 -31.42
CA PRO A 540 15.96 -1.68 -32.88
C PRO A 540 15.01 -2.78 -33.40
N ASP A 541 14.71 -3.81 -32.58
CA ASP A 541 14.20 -5.11 -33.09
C ASP A 541 12.87 -5.60 -32.45
N VAL A 542 11.91 -4.71 -32.12
CA VAL A 542 10.56 -5.17 -31.70
C VAL A 542 9.56 -4.93 -32.81
N ASP A 543 9.58 -5.81 -33.81
CA ASP A 543 8.63 -5.80 -34.94
C ASP A 543 7.20 -6.18 -34.53
N LYS A 544 6.99 -6.62 -33.28
CA LYS A 544 5.68 -7.08 -32.80
C LYS A 544 5.06 -6.08 -31.83
N ALA A 545 3.95 -5.48 -32.26
CA ALA A 545 3.04 -4.76 -31.37
C ALA A 545 2.51 -5.74 -30.29
N ILE A 546 2.60 -5.34 -29.02
CA ILE A 546 2.19 -6.16 -27.86
C ILE A 546 1.09 -5.43 -27.09
N THR A 547 0.02 -6.15 -26.74
CA THR A 547 -1.02 -5.67 -25.84
C THR A 547 -0.58 -5.81 -24.38
N TYR A 548 -0.85 -4.81 -23.55
CA TYR A 548 -0.59 -4.87 -22.11
C TYR A 548 -1.90 -4.91 -21.33
N VAL A 549 -2.09 -5.96 -20.54
CA VAL A 549 -3.31 -6.17 -19.73
C VAL A 549 -2.97 -5.97 -18.26
N GLY A 550 -3.80 -5.23 -17.54
CA GLY A 550 -3.63 -4.95 -16.11
C GLY A 550 -4.74 -5.58 -15.30
N LEU A 551 -4.37 -6.29 -14.23
CA LEU A 551 -5.28 -6.92 -13.28
C LEU A 551 -5.15 -6.26 -11.90
N HIS A 552 -6.28 -5.86 -11.33
CA HIS A 552 -6.42 -5.38 -9.96
C HIS A 552 -7.50 -6.16 -9.22
N VAL A 553 -7.24 -6.56 -7.96
CA VAL A 553 -8.20 -7.31 -7.11
C VAL A 553 -8.21 -6.81 -5.66
N ARG A 554 -9.33 -6.30 -5.17
CA ARG A 554 -9.46 -5.86 -3.78
C ARG A 554 -10.65 -6.53 -3.10
N ALA A 555 -10.38 -7.15 -1.95
CA ALA A 555 -11.44 -7.54 -1.03
C ALA A 555 -11.67 -6.39 -0.05
N GLN A 556 -12.90 -5.92 0.09
CA GLN A 556 -13.33 -4.90 1.04
C GLN A 556 -14.06 -5.56 2.20
N ARG A 557 -13.51 -5.48 3.41
CA ARG A 557 -14.22 -5.92 4.62
C ARG A 557 -15.43 -5.01 4.82
N GLY A 558 -16.58 -5.62 5.12
CA GLY A 558 -17.83 -4.92 5.44
C GLY A 558 -17.68 -3.97 6.63
N GLU A 559 -18.73 -3.20 6.92
CA GLU A 559 -18.79 -2.41 8.14
C GLU A 559 -18.48 -3.32 9.34
N MET A 560 -17.42 -2.94 10.06
CA MET A 560 -16.93 -3.63 11.24
C MET A 560 -18.14 -3.94 12.15
N TRP A 561 -18.26 -5.19 12.61
CA TRP A 561 -19.22 -5.70 13.62
C TRP A 561 -20.50 -6.41 13.17
N ARG A 562 -20.81 -6.53 11.87
CA ARG A 562 -21.87 -7.46 11.41
C ARG A 562 -21.31 -8.47 10.43
N SER A 563 -21.86 -9.67 10.51
CA SER A 563 -21.60 -10.89 9.72
C SER A 563 -21.69 -10.75 8.19
N GLY A 564 -21.59 -9.54 7.62
CA GLY A 564 -21.68 -9.32 6.18
C GLY A 564 -20.49 -9.91 5.43
N THR A 565 -20.79 -10.58 4.31
CA THR A 565 -19.79 -11.10 3.37
C THR A 565 -18.89 -9.94 2.93
N PRO A 566 -17.56 -10.13 2.84
CA PRO A 566 -16.69 -9.14 2.23
C PRO A 566 -17.18 -8.79 0.83
N LYS A 567 -16.99 -7.55 0.39
CA LYS A 567 -17.22 -7.18 -1.00
C LYS A 567 -15.95 -7.45 -1.79
N LEU A 568 -16.07 -7.94 -3.01
CA LEU A 568 -14.95 -8.19 -3.89
C LEU A 568 -15.03 -7.23 -5.08
N SER A 569 -13.92 -6.59 -5.38
CA SER A 569 -13.76 -5.73 -6.55
C SER A 569 -12.60 -6.27 -7.36
N TRP A 570 -12.80 -6.47 -8.65
CA TRP A 570 -11.73 -6.81 -9.58
C TRP A 570 -11.97 -6.12 -10.91
N ALA A 571 -10.87 -5.78 -11.60
CA ALA A 571 -10.93 -5.10 -12.88
C ALA A 571 -9.79 -5.59 -13.78
N LEU A 572 -10.10 -5.71 -15.07
CA LEU A 572 -9.14 -5.96 -16.14
C LEU A 572 -9.18 -4.78 -17.11
N VAL A 573 -8.00 -4.26 -17.47
CA VAL A 573 -7.85 -3.17 -18.45
C VAL A 573 -6.79 -3.59 -19.46
N ALA A 574 -7.10 -3.52 -20.76
CA ALA A 574 -6.19 -3.82 -21.85
C ALA A 574 -5.82 -2.54 -22.61
N MET A 575 -4.51 -2.31 -22.78
CA MET A 575 -3.97 -1.25 -23.64
C MET A 575 -3.45 -1.92 -24.92
N ILE A 576 -4.16 -1.70 -26.02
CA ILE A 576 -3.91 -2.32 -27.32
C ILE A 576 -3.32 -1.25 -28.26
N PRO A 577 -2.12 -1.48 -28.81
CA PRO A 577 -1.52 -0.54 -29.76
C PRO A 577 -2.32 -0.46 -31.07
N ASP A 578 -2.54 0.75 -31.57
CA ASP A 578 -3.21 1.06 -32.83
C ASP A 578 -2.41 2.11 -33.60
N GLY A 579 -1.44 1.65 -34.40
CA GLY A 579 -0.41 2.50 -34.99
C GLY A 579 0.40 3.23 -33.91
N ASN A 580 0.37 4.56 -33.92
CA ASN A 580 1.00 5.40 -32.90
C ASN A 580 0.11 5.67 -31.68
N HIS A 581 -1.16 5.26 -31.72
CA HIS A 581 -2.16 5.48 -30.69
C HIS A 581 -2.44 4.20 -29.90
N TRP A 582 -3.31 4.30 -28.90
CA TRP A 582 -3.64 3.21 -28.00
C TRP A 582 -5.15 3.13 -27.80
N ARG A 583 -5.71 1.96 -28.07
CA ARG A 583 -7.06 1.61 -27.64
C ARG A 583 -7.02 1.11 -26.20
N THR A 584 -7.91 1.64 -25.37
CA THR A 584 -8.02 1.22 -23.97
C THR A 584 -9.36 0.54 -23.75
N LEU A 585 -9.31 -0.77 -23.52
CA LEU A 585 -10.50 -1.58 -23.22
C LEU A 585 -10.52 -1.96 -21.74
N ALA A 586 -11.70 -2.24 -21.21
CA ALA A 586 -11.88 -2.88 -19.92
C ALA A 586 -12.87 -4.04 -20.05
N TYR A 587 -12.84 -4.96 -19.09
CA TYR A 587 -13.73 -6.11 -19.08
C TYR A 587 -14.96 -5.86 -18.20
N GLN A 588 -16.15 -6.04 -18.76
CA GLN A 588 -17.43 -6.06 -18.06
C GLN A 588 -17.76 -7.49 -17.68
N ALA A 589 -17.75 -7.79 -16.37
CA ALA A 589 -17.95 -9.15 -15.87
C ALA A 589 -19.42 -9.61 -15.93
N ASP A 590 -20.34 -8.71 -15.59
CA ASP A 590 -21.77 -9.01 -15.46
C ASP A 590 -22.59 -8.15 -16.41
N GLU A 591 -23.64 -8.70 -17.02
CA GLU A 591 -24.58 -7.93 -17.83
C GLU A 591 -25.21 -6.80 -16.99
N GLN A 592 -25.23 -5.58 -17.54
CA GLN A 592 -25.60 -4.39 -16.79
C GLN A 592 -26.98 -3.87 -17.21
N SER A 593 -27.99 -4.18 -16.40
CA SER A 593 -29.40 -3.86 -16.68
C SER A 593 -29.78 -2.38 -16.83
N LYS A 594 -28.93 -1.43 -16.39
CA LYS A 594 -29.23 0.02 -16.48
C LYS A 594 -28.67 0.68 -17.73
N THR A 595 -27.53 0.19 -18.20
CA THR A 595 -26.77 0.69 -19.35
C THR A 595 -26.93 -0.22 -20.56
N GLY A 596 -27.49 -1.42 -20.38
CA GLY A 596 -27.63 -2.44 -21.42
C GLY A 596 -26.29 -3.08 -21.82
N LEU A 597 -25.22 -2.82 -21.07
CA LEU A 597 -23.88 -3.29 -21.44
C LEU A 597 -23.76 -4.80 -21.18
N GLU A 598 -23.48 -5.55 -22.25
CA GLU A 598 -23.26 -7.00 -22.21
C GLU A 598 -21.94 -7.35 -21.51
N THR A 599 -21.79 -8.62 -21.12
CA THR A 599 -20.51 -9.16 -20.62
C THR A 599 -19.50 -9.21 -21.76
N GLY A 600 -18.29 -8.70 -21.54
CA GLY A 600 -17.24 -8.69 -22.57
C GLY A 600 -16.25 -7.55 -22.45
N TRP A 601 -15.40 -7.41 -23.47
CA TRP A 601 -14.45 -6.29 -23.56
C TRP A 601 -15.06 -5.12 -24.33
N HIS A 602 -15.11 -3.96 -23.68
CA HIS A 602 -15.61 -2.72 -24.28
C HIS A 602 -14.65 -1.57 -23.97
N ASP A 603 -14.88 -0.40 -24.57
CA ASP A 603 -14.06 0.78 -24.30
C ASP A 603 -14.05 1.13 -22.82
N TYR A 604 -12.88 1.52 -22.32
CA TYR A 604 -12.60 1.75 -20.90
C TYR A 604 -13.63 2.68 -20.23
N SER A 605 -14.00 3.78 -20.90
CA SER A 605 -14.96 4.74 -20.35
C SER A 605 -16.34 4.11 -20.13
N THR A 606 -16.80 3.30 -21.08
CA THR A 606 -18.13 2.66 -21.06
C THR A 606 -18.23 1.66 -19.91
N VAL A 607 -17.23 0.78 -19.78
CA VAL A 607 -17.17 -0.18 -18.67
C VAL A 607 -17.00 0.53 -17.33
N ASN A 608 -16.18 1.58 -17.25
CA ASN A 608 -15.99 2.32 -16.01
C ASN A 608 -17.30 3.02 -15.56
N ALA A 609 -18.12 3.52 -16.49
CA ALA A 609 -19.45 4.05 -16.17
C ALA A 609 -20.38 2.93 -15.67
N ALA A 610 -20.47 1.81 -16.39
CA ALA A 610 -21.27 0.65 -15.98
C ALA A 610 -20.84 0.12 -14.59
N PHE A 611 -19.54 0.04 -14.33
CA PHE A 611 -18.96 -0.37 -13.07
C PHE A 611 -19.32 0.57 -11.92
N ARG A 612 -19.27 1.90 -12.12
CA ARG A 612 -19.66 2.89 -11.09
C ARG A 612 -21.16 2.96 -10.85
N ALA A 613 -21.98 2.59 -11.84
CA ALA A 613 -23.44 2.60 -11.76
C ALA A 613 -23.99 1.50 -10.83
N THR A 614 -23.23 0.42 -10.64
CA THR A 614 -23.64 -0.77 -9.88
C THR A 614 -23.10 -0.77 -8.45
N ARG A 615 -23.45 -1.81 -7.70
CA ARG A 615 -22.91 -2.06 -6.36
C ARG A 615 -21.82 -3.13 -6.51
N LEU A 616 -20.75 -3.02 -5.73
CA LEU A 616 -19.74 -4.08 -5.67
C LEU A 616 -20.40 -5.38 -5.16
N SER A 617 -20.07 -6.48 -5.81
CA SER A 617 -20.56 -7.81 -5.47
C SER A 617 -19.98 -8.31 -4.14
N GLU A 618 -20.73 -9.19 -3.48
CA GLU A 618 -20.23 -9.95 -2.34
C GLU A 618 -19.31 -11.06 -2.83
N GLY A 619 -18.21 -11.30 -2.12
CA GLY A 619 -17.26 -12.33 -2.51
C GLY A 619 -16.00 -12.35 -1.65
N LYS A 620 -15.23 -13.43 -1.77
CA LYS A 620 -13.94 -13.58 -1.10
C LYS A 620 -12.85 -13.72 -2.14
N ARG A 621 -11.67 -13.16 -1.86
CA ARG A 621 -10.50 -13.27 -2.75
C ARG A 621 -10.13 -14.73 -3.03
N GLN A 622 -10.32 -15.64 -2.08
CA GLN A 622 -9.96 -17.06 -2.22
C GLN A 622 -10.99 -17.91 -2.97
N ASP A 623 -12.01 -17.29 -3.56
CA ASP A 623 -13.03 -18.00 -4.33
C ASP A 623 -12.43 -18.51 -5.65
N THR A 624 -12.56 -19.81 -5.90
CA THR A 624 -12.08 -20.45 -7.13
C THR A 624 -12.78 -19.87 -8.36
N ALA A 625 -14.05 -19.48 -8.23
CA ALA A 625 -14.83 -18.89 -9.31
C ALA A 625 -14.23 -17.57 -9.82
N LEU A 626 -13.53 -16.81 -8.97
CA LEU A 626 -12.83 -15.60 -9.38
C LEU A 626 -11.71 -15.90 -10.39
N VAL A 627 -10.93 -16.96 -10.14
CA VAL A 627 -9.81 -17.33 -11.02
C VAL A 627 -10.34 -17.78 -12.38
N GLU A 628 -11.41 -18.56 -12.40
CA GLU A 628 -12.06 -19.03 -13.63
C GLU A 628 -12.70 -17.88 -14.42
N ALA A 629 -13.34 -16.91 -13.75
CA ALA A 629 -13.89 -15.73 -14.38
C ALA A 629 -12.81 -14.85 -15.04
N ILE A 630 -11.64 -14.72 -14.39
CA ILE A 630 -10.50 -13.99 -14.95
C ILE A 630 -9.95 -14.71 -16.18
N ASP A 631 -9.78 -16.03 -16.15
CA ASP A 631 -9.29 -16.80 -17.30
C ASP A 631 -10.29 -16.74 -18.47
N THR A 632 -11.60 -16.79 -18.19
CA THR A 632 -12.67 -16.58 -19.19
C THR A 632 -12.53 -15.22 -19.86
N ALA A 633 -12.35 -14.15 -19.06
CA ALA A 633 -12.17 -12.80 -19.57
C ALA A 633 -10.91 -12.67 -20.44
N LEU A 634 -9.80 -13.29 -20.03
CA LEU A 634 -8.55 -13.30 -20.80
C LEU A 634 -8.71 -14.07 -22.12
N GLY A 635 -9.48 -15.16 -22.13
CA GLY A 635 -9.84 -15.88 -23.35
C GLY A 635 -10.65 -15.00 -24.32
N ALA A 636 -11.63 -14.26 -23.81
CA ALA A 636 -12.46 -13.35 -24.59
C ALA A 636 -11.68 -12.17 -25.20
N LEU A 637 -10.52 -11.79 -24.64
CA LEU A 637 -9.70 -10.71 -25.20
C LEU A 637 -9.21 -11.02 -26.63
N ARG A 638 -9.10 -12.30 -26.99
CA ARG A 638 -8.53 -12.74 -28.27
C ARG A 638 -9.23 -12.15 -29.48
N SER A 639 -10.56 -11.96 -29.43
CA SER A 639 -11.34 -11.37 -30.53
C SER A 639 -10.99 -9.90 -30.81
N HIS A 640 -10.33 -9.22 -29.87
CA HIS A 640 -9.93 -7.83 -29.97
C HIS A 640 -8.47 -7.65 -30.41
N LEU A 641 -7.70 -8.73 -30.52
CA LEU A 641 -6.30 -8.71 -30.91
C LEU A 641 -6.12 -9.01 -32.40
N ALA A 642 -5.21 -8.29 -33.05
CA ALA A 642 -4.85 -8.60 -34.44
C ALA A 642 -4.24 -10.02 -34.54
N PRO A 643 -4.37 -10.71 -35.69
CA PRO A 643 -3.74 -12.01 -35.90
C PRO A 643 -2.23 -11.98 -35.57
N GLY A 644 -1.78 -12.92 -34.73
CA GLY A 644 -0.37 -12.99 -34.29
C GLY A 644 0.04 -12.00 -33.20
N MET A 645 -0.84 -11.08 -32.79
CA MET A 645 -0.59 -10.20 -31.65
C MET A 645 -0.79 -10.97 -30.33
N GLY A 646 0.24 -10.97 -29.48
CA GLY A 646 0.17 -11.51 -28.13
C GLY A 646 -0.07 -10.41 -27.08
N TYR A 647 -0.28 -10.82 -25.84
CA TYR A 647 -0.45 -9.91 -24.71
C TYR A 647 0.45 -10.27 -23.52
N VAL A 648 0.81 -9.27 -22.73
CA VAL A 648 1.49 -9.43 -21.44
C VAL A 648 0.52 -9.06 -20.35
N LEU A 649 0.34 -9.94 -19.37
CA LEU A 649 -0.52 -9.67 -18.22
C LEU A 649 0.31 -9.13 -17.06
N MET A 650 -0.13 -8.01 -16.49
CA MET A 650 0.48 -7.33 -15.36
C MET A 650 -0.49 -7.35 -14.19
N ALA A 651 -0.03 -7.70 -12.99
CA ALA A 651 -0.87 -7.79 -11.81
C ALA A 651 -0.22 -7.10 -10.60
N SER A 652 -1.04 -6.45 -9.77
CA SER A 652 -0.57 -5.93 -8.47
C SER A 652 -0.26 -7.10 -7.53
N GLY A 653 0.98 -7.20 -7.05
CA GLY A 653 1.42 -8.29 -6.18
C GLY A 653 0.66 -8.35 -4.85
N ASP A 654 0.32 -7.21 -4.25
CA ASP A 654 -0.34 -7.13 -2.94
C ASP A 654 -1.73 -7.77 -2.97
N SER A 655 -2.39 -7.64 -4.14
CA SER A 655 -3.71 -8.20 -4.37
C SER A 655 -3.73 -9.65 -4.86
N SER A 656 -2.71 -10.08 -5.60
CA SER A 656 -2.78 -11.29 -6.45
C SER A 656 -1.92 -12.45 -5.97
N ARG A 657 -0.93 -12.24 -5.09
CA ARG A 657 0.02 -13.28 -4.62
C ARG A 657 -0.64 -14.57 -4.10
N SER A 658 -1.82 -14.49 -3.50
CA SER A 658 -2.53 -15.66 -2.93
C SER A 658 -3.47 -16.37 -3.93
N LEU A 659 -3.76 -15.75 -5.07
CA LEU A 659 -4.74 -16.25 -6.04
C LEU A 659 -4.16 -17.37 -6.89
N TRP A 660 -2.93 -17.20 -7.36
CA TRP A 660 -2.22 -18.16 -8.20
C TRP A 660 -0.95 -18.67 -7.49
N PRO A 661 -0.70 -19.99 -7.46
CA PRO A 661 0.44 -20.57 -6.75
C PRO A 661 1.78 -19.94 -7.13
N LEU A 662 2.06 -19.75 -8.42
CA LEU A 662 3.35 -19.22 -8.89
C LEU A 662 3.49 -17.71 -8.71
N LEU A 663 2.45 -16.99 -8.27
CA LEU A 663 2.64 -15.60 -7.83
C LEU A 663 3.18 -15.49 -6.40
N ALA A 664 3.29 -16.59 -5.65
CA ALA A 664 3.91 -16.60 -4.32
C ALA A 664 5.39 -17.01 -4.40
N ASN A 665 6.28 -16.28 -3.73
CA ASN A 665 7.74 -16.47 -3.82
C ASN A 665 8.15 -17.93 -3.57
N LYS A 666 7.60 -18.56 -2.52
CA LYS A 666 7.91 -19.93 -2.12
C LYS A 666 7.60 -21.02 -3.16
N ASN A 667 6.84 -20.68 -4.20
CA ASN A 667 6.39 -21.61 -5.23
C ASN A 667 7.01 -21.30 -6.60
N LEU A 668 7.88 -20.30 -6.74
CA LEU A 668 8.34 -19.84 -8.06
C LEU A 668 9.07 -20.92 -8.87
N ASP A 669 9.70 -21.88 -8.21
CA ASP A 669 10.44 -22.98 -8.86
C ASP A 669 9.58 -24.26 -8.98
N ARG A 670 8.26 -24.15 -8.81
CA ARG A 670 7.36 -25.27 -9.05
C ARG A 670 6.99 -25.33 -10.53
N GLU A 671 7.12 -26.53 -11.10
CA GLU A 671 6.70 -26.80 -12.48
C GLU A 671 5.19 -27.03 -12.56
N PRO A 672 4.46 -26.31 -13.42
CA PRO A 672 3.07 -26.61 -13.73
C PRO A 672 2.92 -27.93 -14.51
N ASP A 673 1.79 -28.60 -14.36
CA ASP A 673 1.42 -29.74 -15.20
C ASP A 673 1.06 -29.30 -16.64
N ALA A 674 0.75 -30.27 -17.51
CA ALA A 674 0.36 -30.01 -18.90
C ALA A 674 -0.88 -29.11 -19.02
N ALA A 675 -1.77 -29.11 -18.01
CA ALA A 675 -2.95 -28.27 -17.95
C ALA A 675 -2.66 -26.87 -17.36
N GLY A 676 -1.39 -26.53 -17.11
CA GLY A 676 -0.98 -25.25 -16.54
C GLY A 676 -1.34 -25.09 -15.07
N ARG A 677 -1.37 -26.19 -14.29
CA ARG A 677 -1.77 -26.20 -12.88
C ARG A 677 -0.63 -26.62 -11.95
N VAL A 678 -0.66 -26.10 -10.71
CA VAL A 678 0.17 -26.52 -9.58
C VAL A 678 -0.76 -26.90 -8.44
N ASP A 679 -0.60 -28.11 -7.90
CA ASP A 679 -1.47 -28.67 -6.86
C ASP A 679 -2.98 -28.60 -7.21
N GLY A 680 -3.31 -28.89 -8.48
CA GLY A 680 -4.70 -28.86 -9.00
C GLY A 680 -5.27 -27.44 -9.22
N ARG A 681 -4.53 -26.38 -8.92
CA ARG A 681 -4.94 -24.98 -9.11
C ARG A 681 -4.26 -24.35 -10.32
N PRO A 682 -4.92 -23.45 -11.07
CA PRO A 682 -4.27 -22.68 -12.14
C PRO A 682 -2.98 -22.03 -11.64
N ALA A 683 -1.85 -22.32 -12.29
CA ALA A 683 -0.52 -21.95 -11.82
C ALA A 683 -0.31 -20.43 -11.89
N LEU A 684 -0.81 -19.82 -12.97
CA LEU A 684 -0.76 -18.39 -13.31
C LEU A 684 -2.07 -17.98 -14.01
N PRO A 685 -2.40 -16.68 -14.02
CA PRO A 685 -3.57 -16.18 -14.75
C PRO A 685 -3.44 -16.40 -16.26
N GLY A 686 -4.51 -16.89 -16.88
CA GLY A 686 -4.60 -17.21 -18.30
C GLY A 686 -3.93 -18.53 -18.70
N TRP A 687 -3.37 -19.30 -17.76
CA TRP A 687 -2.62 -20.54 -18.08
C TRP A 687 -3.50 -21.77 -18.26
N THR A 688 -4.78 -21.68 -17.91
CA THR A 688 -5.78 -22.71 -18.27
C THR A 688 -6.22 -22.61 -19.73
N LEU A 689 -5.85 -21.53 -20.43
CA LEU A 689 -6.11 -21.36 -21.86
C LEU A 689 -5.16 -22.22 -22.69
N GLU A 690 -5.58 -22.50 -23.93
CA GLU A 690 -4.75 -23.12 -24.96
C GLU A 690 -3.39 -22.39 -25.11
N PRO A 691 -2.27 -23.10 -25.35
CA PRO A 691 -0.94 -22.48 -25.37
C PRO A 691 -0.82 -21.23 -26.24
N CYS A 692 -1.44 -21.22 -27.42
CA CYS A 692 -1.44 -20.08 -28.34
C CYS A 692 -2.26 -18.85 -27.87
N HIS A 693 -3.04 -19.01 -26.80
CA HIS A 693 -3.88 -17.98 -26.18
C HIS A 693 -3.36 -17.54 -24.80
N ARG A 694 -2.28 -18.16 -24.31
CA ARG A 694 -1.66 -17.79 -23.03
C ARG A 694 -1.00 -16.40 -23.12
N PRO A 695 -0.84 -15.70 -21.99
CA PRO A 695 -0.03 -14.49 -21.94
C PRO A 695 1.42 -14.81 -22.33
N LEU A 696 2.07 -13.90 -23.07
CA LEU A 696 3.50 -13.98 -23.42
C LEU A 696 4.42 -13.95 -22.18
N ALA A 697 3.93 -13.34 -21.11
CA ALA A 697 4.50 -13.34 -19.77
C ALA A 697 3.46 -12.83 -18.77
N VAL A 698 3.63 -13.22 -17.50
CA VAL A 698 2.92 -12.64 -16.36
C VAL A 698 3.91 -11.80 -15.54
N VAL A 699 3.60 -10.51 -15.36
CA VAL A 699 4.43 -9.56 -14.62
C VAL A 699 3.73 -9.19 -13.32
N ARG A 700 4.30 -9.63 -12.20
CA ARG A 700 3.87 -9.21 -10.87
C ARG A 700 4.60 -7.92 -10.48
N VAL A 701 3.85 -6.89 -10.15
CA VAL A 701 4.41 -5.61 -9.69
C VAL A 701 3.98 -5.31 -8.26
N THR A 702 4.95 -5.14 -7.37
CA THR A 702 4.74 -4.71 -5.98
C THR A 702 5.42 -3.36 -5.80
N SER A 703 4.76 -2.38 -5.19
CA SER A 703 5.32 -1.03 -5.08
C SER A 703 4.91 -0.32 -3.80
N GLY A 704 5.88 0.32 -3.15
CA GLY A 704 5.62 1.20 -2.01
C GLY A 704 5.02 0.51 -0.79
N THR A 705 5.13 -0.80 -0.69
CA THR A 705 4.80 -1.55 0.52
C THR A 705 5.97 -1.53 1.49
N ARG A 706 5.68 -1.72 2.78
CA ARG A 706 6.70 -1.87 3.83
C ARG A 706 7.55 -3.13 3.65
N ASP A 707 7.09 -4.03 2.79
CA ASP A 707 7.71 -5.31 2.49
C ASP A 707 8.87 -5.21 1.48
N LEU A 708 9.07 -4.05 0.84
CA LEU A 708 10.14 -3.86 -0.14
C LEU A 708 11.34 -3.10 0.44
N PRO A 709 12.58 -3.54 0.17
CA PRO A 709 13.76 -2.85 0.63
C PRO A 709 13.94 -1.52 -0.12
N ARG A 710 14.33 -0.47 0.62
CA ARG A 710 14.49 0.89 0.08
C ARG A 710 15.83 1.04 -0.64
N PRO A 711 15.95 1.89 -1.68
CA PRO A 711 17.24 2.22 -2.30
C PRO A 711 18.11 2.99 -1.31
N VAL A 712 19.39 2.62 -1.19
CA VAL A 712 20.37 3.28 -0.32
C VAL A 712 21.24 4.24 -1.14
N GLU A 713 21.98 3.70 -2.10
CA GLU A 713 22.90 4.43 -2.95
C GLU A 713 23.28 3.60 -4.20
N VAL A 714 23.92 4.25 -5.18
CA VAL A 714 24.46 3.57 -6.37
C VAL A 714 25.98 3.58 -6.34
N ARG A 715 26.58 2.39 -6.40
CA ARG A 715 28.02 2.16 -6.40
C ARG A 715 28.52 1.78 -7.80
N ASP A 716 29.80 1.97 -8.06
CA ASP A 716 30.50 1.34 -9.20
C ASP A 716 31.09 -0.02 -8.79
N VAL A 717 31.70 -0.72 -9.75
CA VAL A 717 32.34 -2.03 -9.55
C VAL A 717 33.47 -1.98 -8.52
N ALA A 718 34.13 -0.83 -8.38
CA ALA A 718 35.18 -0.63 -7.38
C ALA A 718 34.61 -0.33 -5.98
N GLY A 719 33.28 -0.33 -5.83
CA GLY A 719 32.58 -0.09 -4.57
C GLY A 719 32.40 1.38 -4.23
N HIS A 720 32.84 2.31 -5.08
CA HIS A 720 32.72 3.74 -4.79
C HIS A 720 31.30 4.22 -5.06
N THR A 721 30.74 5.00 -4.13
CA THR A 721 29.45 5.65 -4.32
C THR A 721 29.51 6.63 -5.48
N THR A 722 28.81 6.31 -6.57
CA THR A 722 28.74 7.16 -7.77
C THR A 722 27.66 8.22 -7.65
N THR A 723 26.50 7.86 -7.09
CA THR A 723 25.37 8.77 -6.91
C THR A 723 24.51 8.34 -5.73
N SER A 724 24.01 9.31 -4.95
CA SER A 724 23.10 9.06 -3.82
C SER A 724 21.63 8.87 -4.23
N THR A 725 21.29 9.07 -5.51
CA THR A 725 19.92 8.96 -6.02
C THR A 725 19.88 8.34 -7.42
N THR A 726 18.85 7.55 -7.72
CA THR A 726 18.64 7.00 -9.06
C THR A 726 17.17 6.75 -9.33
N SER A 727 16.76 6.94 -10.58
CA SER A 727 15.42 6.58 -11.09
C SER A 727 15.46 5.37 -12.02
N ALA A 728 16.61 4.71 -12.17
CA ALA A 728 16.83 3.64 -13.14
C ALA A 728 16.23 2.28 -12.71
N LEU A 729 16.19 1.35 -13.67
CA LEU A 729 15.87 -0.06 -13.46
C LEU A 729 17.16 -0.85 -13.20
N PHE A 730 17.10 -1.76 -12.23
CA PHE A 730 18.19 -2.65 -11.86
C PHE A 730 17.68 -4.09 -11.80
N ARG A 731 18.46 -5.07 -12.24
CA ARG A 731 18.17 -6.50 -12.05
C ARG A 731 18.71 -6.94 -10.70
N LEU A 732 17.89 -7.60 -9.89
CA LEU A 732 18.30 -8.08 -8.57
C LEU A 732 19.42 -9.09 -8.71
N ASN A 733 20.52 -8.93 -7.98
CA ASN A 733 21.64 -9.87 -8.03
C ASN A 733 21.18 -11.22 -7.45
N GLY A 734 21.50 -12.32 -8.14
CA GLY A 734 21.02 -13.66 -7.81
C GLY A 734 19.72 -14.07 -8.50
N SER A 735 18.96 -13.14 -9.09
CA SER A 735 17.73 -13.45 -9.82
C SER A 735 17.85 -13.19 -11.33
N THR A 736 17.21 -14.06 -12.12
CA THR A 736 17.05 -13.91 -13.58
C THR A 736 15.71 -13.28 -13.97
N SER A 737 14.78 -13.15 -13.02
CA SER A 737 13.37 -12.80 -13.26
C SER A 737 12.88 -11.61 -12.41
N THR A 738 13.76 -10.99 -11.61
CA THR A 738 13.39 -9.91 -10.68
C THR A 738 14.16 -8.64 -10.96
N TRP A 739 13.44 -7.53 -11.06
CA TRP A 739 13.98 -6.19 -11.23
C TRP A 739 13.46 -5.22 -10.18
N ILE A 740 14.29 -4.26 -9.84
CA ILE A 740 14.02 -3.19 -8.89
C ILE A 740 14.06 -1.86 -9.63
N LEU A 741 12.92 -1.20 -9.68
CA LEU A 741 12.79 0.17 -10.16
C LEU A 741 12.89 1.13 -8.97
N SER A 742 13.95 1.93 -8.93
CA SER A 742 14.15 2.92 -7.86
C SER A 742 13.32 4.18 -8.12
N ASN A 743 12.53 4.62 -7.14
CA ASN A 743 11.60 5.73 -7.25
C ASN A 743 12.07 6.93 -6.43
N ILE A 744 12.17 8.08 -7.10
CA ILE A 744 12.46 9.38 -6.48
C ILE A 744 11.14 10.15 -6.35
N PRO A 745 10.76 10.61 -5.15
CA PRO A 745 9.55 11.42 -4.98
C PRO A 745 9.62 12.71 -5.79
N ARG A 746 8.48 13.12 -6.39
CA ARG A 746 8.37 14.34 -7.22
C ARG A 746 8.88 15.58 -6.49
N GLN A 747 8.66 15.66 -5.18
CA GLN A 747 9.11 16.79 -4.38
C GLN A 747 10.63 16.93 -4.39
N TRP A 748 11.39 15.84 -4.52
CA TRP A 748 12.87 15.87 -4.49
C TRP A 748 13.50 16.62 -5.67
N SER A 749 12.81 16.68 -6.82
CA SER A 749 13.38 17.24 -8.07
C SER A 749 13.32 18.77 -8.16
N GLY A 750 12.62 19.46 -7.25
CA GLY A 750 12.51 20.93 -7.31
C GLY A 750 13.72 21.70 -6.77
N GLU A 751 13.81 22.98 -7.14
CA GLU A 751 14.94 23.87 -6.83
C GLU A 751 14.96 24.38 -5.37
N LYS A 752 13.83 24.41 -4.68
CA LYS A 752 13.75 24.93 -3.30
C LYS A 752 14.56 24.07 -2.32
N ARG A 753 15.39 24.70 -1.48
CA ARG A 753 16.23 24.02 -0.45
C ARG A 753 15.43 23.07 0.45
N THR A 754 14.18 23.38 0.76
CA THR A 754 13.29 22.55 1.59
C THR A 754 12.86 21.22 0.95
N ARG A 755 13.12 21.02 -0.35
CA ARG A 755 12.72 19.81 -1.10
C ARG A 755 13.72 18.65 -1.01
N ARG A 756 14.98 18.92 -0.65
CA ARG A 756 16.05 17.92 -0.49
C ARG A 756 16.47 17.75 0.98
N LEU A 757 15.56 18.05 1.91
CA LEU A 757 15.81 17.87 3.34
C LEU A 757 16.08 16.38 3.64
N GLY A 758 17.04 16.16 4.52
CA GLY A 758 17.50 14.80 4.83
C GLY A 758 18.44 14.20 3.78
N ALA A 759 18.93 14.96 2.80
CA ALA A 759 19.91 14.46 1.83
C ALA A 759 21.32 14.31 2.39
N GLN A 760 21.74 15.18 3.33
CA GLN A 760 23.12 15.29 3.81
C GLN A 760 23.28 15.15 5.33
N HIS A 761 22.18 15.21 6.07
CA HIS A 761 22.16 15.12 7.53
C HIS A 761 20.85 14.47 7.95
N SER A 762 20.79 13.97 9.18
CA SER A 762 19.59 13.38 9.77
C SER A 762 18.69 14.44 10.43
N ARG A 763 17.52 14.01 10.91
CA ARG A 763 16.60 14.88 11.66
C ARG A 763 17.17 15.39 12.98
N TRP A 764 18.22 14.77 13.53
CA TRP A 764 18.91 15.28 14.73
C TRP A 764 19.65 16.59 14.49
N SER A 765 19.91 16.94 13.23
CA SER A 765 20.49 18.21 12.82
C SER A 765 19.44 19.25 12.39
N ALA A 766 18.15 18.93 12.49
CA ALA A 766 17.07 19.82 12.05
C ALA A 766 16.82 20.94 13.07
N ASP A 767 16.63 22.16 12.57
CA ASP A 767 16.05 23.25 13.34
C ASP A 767 14.50 23.18 13.36
N THR A 768 13.85 24.07 14.10
CA THR A 768 12.38 24.10 14.22
C THR A 768 11.67 24.34 12.89
N GLN A 769 12.30 25.03 11.93
CA GLN A 769 11.70 25.33 10.64
C GLN A 769 11.78 24.11 9.71
N THR A 770 12.96 23.51 9.58
CA THR A 770 13.26 22.36 8.73
C THR A 770 12.66 21.07 9.26
N GLY A 771 12.57 20.90 10.59
CA GLY A 771 11.98 19.72 11.24
C GLY A 771 10.50 19.51 10.95
N ARG A 772 9.74 20.60 10.70
CA ARG A 772 8.30 20.57 10.36
C ARG A 772 8.01 19.99 8.98
N HIS A 773 8.98 20.02 8.07
CA HIS A 773 8.81 19.53 6.71
C HIS A 773 8.94 18.00 6.61
N THR A 774 8.37 17.43 5.55
CA THR A 774 8.55 16.02 5.19
C THR A 774 9.96 15.80 4.64
N TRP A 775 10.64 14.77 5.15
CA TRP A 775 11.99 14.39 4.76
C TRP A 775 11.90 13.08 3.98
N TYR A 776 11.95 13.21 2.66
CA TYR A 776 11.68 12.11 1.75
C TYR A 776 12.84 11.11 1.71
N ALA A 777 12.49 9.83 1.63
CA ALA A 777 13.38 8.75 1.27
C ALA A 777 12.88 8.11 -0.03
N HIS A 778 13.79 7.53 -0.80
CA HIS A 778 13.42 6.79 -2.00
C HIS A 778 12.64 5.53 -1.65
N THR A 779 11.87 5.06 -2.62
CA THR A 779 11.12 3.80 -2.54
C THR A 779 11.48 2.93 -3.73
N THR A 780 11.03 1.68 -3.73
CA THR A 780 11.22 0.73 -4.82
C THR A 780 9.88 0.25 -5.36
N THR A 781 9.93 -0.18 -6.62
CA THR A 781 8.94 -1.05 -7.24
C THR A 781 9.65 -2.34 -7.65
N GLU A 782 9.21 -3.47 -7.10
CA GLU A 782 9.63 -4.81 -7.52
C GLU A 782 8.83 -5.21 -8.75
N ILE A 783 9.53 -5.67 -9.78
CA ILE A 783 8.96 -6.21 -11.02
C ILE A 783 9.48 -7.64 -11.16
N LEU A 784 8.58 -8.62 -11.00
CA LEU A 784 8.86 -10.04 -11.20
C LEU A 784 8.20 -10.50 -12.49
N VAL A 785 8.96 -11.12 -13.40
CA VAL A 785 8.46 -11.64 -14.69
C VAL A 785 8.47 -13.16 -14.64
N ILE A 786 7.32 -13.78 -14.87
CA ILE A 786 7.13 -15.24 -14.75
C ILE A 786 6.52 -15.75 -16.06
N GLY A 787 6.93 -16.95 -16.46
CA GLY A 787 6.32 -17.63 -17.61
C GLY A 787 6.61 -16.98 -18.95
N ALA A 788 7.72 -16.23 -19.05
CA ALA A 788 8.14 -15.61 -20.30
C ALA A 788 8.76 -16.66 -21.23
N GLU A 789 8.28 -16.73 -22.48
CA GLU A 789 8.83 -17.63 -23.50
C GLU A 789 10.21 -17.19 -24.02
N THR A 790 10.55 -15.91 -23.86
CA THR A 790 11.82 -15.33 -24.29
C THR A 790 12.42 -14.50 -23.16
N ASP A 791 13.48 -13.72 -23.46
CA ASP A 791 14.13 -12.81 -22.52
C ASP A 791 13.13 -12.03 -21.63
N PRO A 792 13.06 -12.35 -20.31
CA PRO A 792 12.14 -11.70 -19.38
C PRO A 792 12.47 -10.23 -19.14
N GLU A 793 13.72 -9.79 -19.38
CA GLU A 793 14.12 -8.39 -19.23
C GLU A 793 13.29 -7.47 -20.12
N ARG A 794 12.89 -7.95 -21.31
CA ARG A 794 12.04 -7.17 -22.22
C ARG A 794 10.71 -6.77 -21.59
N HIS A 795 10.12 -7.66 -20.78
CA HIS A 795 8.84 -7.42 -20.12
C HIS A 795 9.01 -6.57 -18.87
N ALA A 796 10.12 -6.74 -18.16
CA ALA A 796 10.46 -5.89 -17.02
C ALA A 796 10.70 -4.42 -17.43
N VAL A 797 11.44 -4.21 -18.52
CA VAL A 797 11.66 -2.87 -19.10
C VAL A 797 10.34 -2.23 -19.55
N ALA A 798 9.44 -3.01 -20.17
CA ALA A 798 8.12 -2.52 -20.57
C ALA A 798 7.29 -2.10 -19.34
N ALA A 799 7.23 -2.94 -18.31
CA ALA A 799 6.54 -2.62 -17.05
C ALA A 799 7.13 -1.36 -16.39
N ALA A 800 8.46 -1.24 -16.33
CA ALA A 800 9.12 -0.08 -15.75
C ALA A 800 8.83 1.22 -16.53
N ARG A 801 8.78 1.16 -17.86
CA ARG A 801 8.38 2.28 -18.73
C ARG A 801 6.91 2.63 -18.51
N LEU A 802 6.02 1.65 -18.43
CA LEU A 802 4.60 1.87 -18.14
C LEU A 802 4.36 2.44 -16.74
N CYS A 803 5.23 2.18 -15.76
CA CYS A 803 5.20 2.91 -14.47
C CYS A 803 5.68 4.36 -14.65
N HIS A 804 6.72 4.57 -15.46
CA HIS A 804 7.34 5.88 -15.61
C HIS A 804 6.52 6.86 -16.47
N HIS A 805 5.69 6.35 -17.37
CA HIS A 805 4.85 7.13 -18.28
C HIS A 805 3.38 6.98 -17.89
N ALA A 806 3.00 7.65 -16.80
CA ALA A 806 1.61 7.67 -16.34
C ALA A 806 0.65 8.30 -17.38
N VAL A 807 -0.62 7.88 -17.37
CA VAL A 807 -1.63 8.35 -18.34
C VAL A 807 -2.07 9.79 -18.05
N SER A 808 -2.48 10.09 -16.80
CA SER A 808 -2.95 11.43 -16.38
C SER A 808 -1.97 12.20 -15.50
N TRP A 809 -0.73 11.71 -15.31
CA TRP A 809 0.25 12.30 -14.41
C TRP A 809 1.62 12.52 -15.07
N ASP A 810 2.39 13.51 -14.63
CA ASP A 810 3.73 13.83 -15.16
C ASP A 810 4.87 13.10 -14.39
N GLY A 811 4.56 12.58 -13.20
CA GLY A 811 5.45 11.71 -12.43
C GLY A 811 5.26 10.22 -12.71
N ARG A 812 5.96 9.41 -11.92
CA ARG A 812 5.89 7.95 -11.99
C ARG A 812 4.72 7.42 -11.17
N THR A 813 3.98 6.44 -11.70
CA THR A 813 2.95 5.68 -10.98
C THR A 813 3.56 4.49 -10.25
N ARG A 814 2.87 4.02 -9.19
CA ARG A 814 3.25 2.81 -8.44
C ARG A 814 3.14 1.53 -9.30
N TYR A 815 2.16 1.52 -10.18
CA TYR A 815 1.86 0.39 -11.05
C TYR A 815 2.00 0.79 -12.52
N PRO A 816 2.29 -0.18 -13.41
CA PRO A 816 2.23 0.05 -14.85
C PRO A 816 0.86 0.60 -15.25
N ALA A 817 0.83 1.48 -16.25
CA ALA A 817 -0.38 2.13 -16.76
C ALA A 817 -1.66 1.23 -16.78
N PRO A 818 -1.67 0.00 -17.34
CA PRO A 818 -2.90 -0.80 -17.37
C PRO A 818 -3.36 -1.26 -15.97
N VAL A 819 -2.44 -1.62 -15.08
CA VAL A 819 -2.78 -1.98 -13.67
C VAL A 819 -3.25 -0.74 -12.91
N HIS A 820 -2.62 0.41 -13.17
CA HIS A 820 -3.00 1.68 -12.56
C HIS A 820 -4.42 2.09 -12.98
N LEU A 821 -4.78 1.95 -14.26
CA LEU A 821 -6.14 2.20 -14.75
C LEU A 821 -7.15 1.26 -14.10
N ALA A 822 -6.85 -0.04 -14.02
CA ALA A 822 -7.71 -1.02 -13.33
C ALA A 822 -7.90 -0.68 -11.84
N ALA A 823 -6.83 -0.27 -11.15
CA ALA A 823 -6.90 0.16 -9.76
C ALA A 823 -7.70 1.48 -9.57
N LEU A 824 -7.65 2.39 -10.54
CA LEU A 824 -8.43 3.63 -10.52
C LEU A 824 -9.92 3.39 -10.77
N MET A 825 -10.31 2.43 -11.61
CA MET A 825 -11.72 2.03 -11.74
C MET A 825 -12.32 1.62 -10.37
N ASP A 826 -11.57 0.81 -9.60
CA ASP A 826 -11.96 0.40 -8.25
C ASP A 826 -11.95 1.57 -7.25
N ARG A 827 -10.91 2.40 -7.25
CA ARG A 827 -10.78 3.52 -6.29
C ARG A 827 -11.79 4.63 -6.49
N ASP A 828 -12.15 4.88 -7.74
CA ASP A 828 -13.16 5.87 -8.10
C ASP A 828 -14.59 5.31 -7.95
N HIS A 829 -14.76 4.02 -7.60
CA HIS A 829 -16.06 3.42 -7.42
C HIS A 829 -16.80 4.03 -6.20
N PRO A 830 -18.10 4.39 -6.29
CA PRO A 830 -18.85 5.01 -5.20
C PRO A 830 -18.90 4.25 -3.87
N GLN A 831 -18.69 2.93 -3.89
CA GLN A 831 -18.64 2.09 -2.68
C GLN A 831 -17.23 1.77 -2.20
N TYR A 832 -16.19 2.34 -2.84
CA TYR A 832 -14.81 2.18 -2.42
C TYR A 832 -14.64 2.65 -0.98
N ARG A 833 -14.20 1.74 -0.12
CA ARG A 833 -13.80 2.04 1.25
C ARG A 833 -12.36 1.63 1.42
N ARG A 834 -11.61 2.54 2.04
CA ARG A 834 -10.20 2.36 2.42
C ARG A 834 -9.99 1.27 3.49
N THR A 835 -11.04 0.58 3.94
CA THR A 835 -11.11 -0.23 5.18
C THR A 835 -10.22 -1.47 5.22
N VAL A 836 -9.46 -1.80 4.17
CA VAL A 836 -8.67 -3.05 4.14
C VAL A 836 -7.16 -2.85 4.18
N ASP A 837 -6.64 -1.74 3.65
CA ASP A 837 -5.18 -1.52 3.50
C ASP A 837 -4.68 -0.35 4.36
N TRP A 838 -5.30 -0.12 5.53
CA TRP A 838 -4.92 0.95 6.46
C TRP A 838 -3.48 0.84 6.96
N ASP A 839 -2.90 -0.37 6.94
CA ASP A 839 -1.53 -0.57 7.38
C ASP A 839 -0.50 -0.19 6.30
N ASP A 840 -0.86 -0.05 5.02
CA ASP A 840 0.13 0.16 3.94
C ASP A 840 0.03 1.50 3.18
N GLU A 841 -1.10 2.22 3.22
CA GLU A 841 -1.30 3.38 2.33
C GLU A 841 -0.99 4.78 2.90
N THR A 842 -0.29 4.89 4.04
CA THR A 842 0.00 6.21 4.67
C THR A 842 0.81 7.17 3.79
N ASP A 843 1.39 6.67 2.69
CA ASP A 843 2.24 7.42 1.75
C ASP A 843 1.56 7.80 0.40
N TYR A 844 0.33 7.36 0.11
CA TYR A 844 -0.24 7.51 -1.25
C TYR A 844 -0.91 8.86 -1.53
N GLU A 845 -1.81 9.32 -0.65
CA GLU A 845 -2.74 10.40 -0.99
C GLU A 845 -2.12 11.79 -1.12
N GLU A 846 -0.98 12.07 -0.48
CA GLU A 846 -0.30 13.36 -0.67
C GLU A 846 0.61 13.38 -1.91
N SER A 847 0.93 12.22 -2.48
CA SER A 847 1.74 12.17 -3.71
C SER A 847 0.92 12.40 -4.98
N GLU A 848 -0.40 12.15 -4.93
CA GLU A 848 -1.33 12.41 -6.05
C GLU A 848 -2.20 13.66 -5.85
N ARG A 849 -2.42 14.12 -4.60
CA ARG A 849 -3.18 15.36 -4.32
C ARG A 849 -2.33 16.64 -4.24
N GLN A 850 -1.02 16.57 -4.51
CA GLN A 850 -0.09 17.71 -4.54
C GLN A 850 0.86 17.57 -5.74
#